data_AF-A0A1X7V4Z7-F1
#
_entry.id   AF-A0A1X7V4Z7-F1
#
_cell.length_a   1.000
_cell.length_b   1.000
_cell.length_c   1.000
_cell.angle_alpha   90.00
_cell.angle_beta   90.00
_cell.angle_gamma   90.00
#
_symmetry.space_group_name_H-M   'P 1'
#
loop_
_entity.id
_entity.type
_entity.pdbx_description
1 polymer ?
#
loop_
_entity_poly.entity_id
_entity_poly.type
_entity_poly.pdbx_seq_one_letter_code
_entity_poly.pdbx_strand_id
1 'polypeptide(L)'
;MPVSVLVLFGILLSVSEVISQCPPSSGIYLIHNGTCYTNGSYFYDASIISTPLECVLPGANLNSGQWIGPNGTVPCDSGNRSNVQCTSGSSGASLSVHVIDTNNDYLLPPGDGWYKCCLPTDCSDPNTNIIFANIFRYAQIASFTADLPSDMTVYPQEYKLNCTKIGFNEYGISMSIGDTTLASYTNCDDDNSSNTCPGTELVSSISNTIRYTVDITWDGVTVSSGSASHSETIGDQMYQCVLDNPSNGDDRTRTLTIKVPIIAPHYLTEVRKTNATITVGWFAFDSSDADGYVVNITSDTGTVQIVQVKGNSNNTITLNGLRELTTYSITVRAYQQLLGPASNAIIIRTLPTVITSNLDAALIVDITGSFVILILFINVMMFIVMQYKVYVKNNELKDDIFTEELLDSFDDDEYEDEQSFTSGTSSSFENGPKPFSYGNPIQNFNRQKYLKKTPSRTAHDDPDFEFPVLTSLPISINDLVNHIAKYSNKFEDQYLRLYTGNDRPCTVGYTDENKYLNRFQQITVYDDNRIILTPNPNLYMCEREYINASYIDGYSSSNKFIATQGPMVNTLADFWRLIWQERPMHIVMLTDPKECIKNKWCEQYWPRALMEEEKFGPFIVTLTNVANHPSFTIRSLNVIIPDGSNDSHTLTQYHLTSWPDHGVPKPLLSLHKQVMATWSPSEGPILVHCSAGVGRTGTFIAIDIALEQADREGVVDIAGIVNRLRQQRMKMVQTLDQYVFLHDAVFSETIIGGETEIPADKFATKLQELKEIDSSTGCSGLQSQFELLSQVTPDLDDATEDNAGEDLAKNQGSNSYTNPSFTAGYHDKKAFIIAQSPMENTARDFWKMIVDYKVSAIVMLCGEEDCCYPYWTGLSTHDDFVVEIANEIKSNGYIERMLNVESRNVLQLQVTDWPQDGVVREPRTVLQVIDDVIHRQQKIGGGPVVVHCSDTVSRSGVYCSVSIGLEQCKAEGVVDVFQVTKAVRKSKPGAVTTLEQYTSIYDVIDMYLQMNKADDDTFQ
;
A
#
# COMPACT_ATOMS: atom_id res chain seq x y z
N MET A 1 66.20 -12.64 -15.31
CA MET A 1 65.18 -12.92 -14.28
C MET A 1 64.33 -11.66 -14.10
N PRO A 2 63.11 -11.59 -14.67
CA PRO A 2 62.05 -10.65 -14.28
C PRO A 2 61.25 -11.25 -13.10
N VAL A 3 60.92 -10.52 -12.02
CA VAL A 3 59.91 -9.45 -11.90
C VAL A 3 58.48 -9.99 -11.97
N SER A 4 57.77 -9.91 -10.84
CA SER A 4 56.36 -10.30 -10.66
C SER A 4 55.45 -9.07 -10.68
N VAL A 5 54.23 -9.23 -11.17
CA VAL A 5 53.13 -8.26 -11.05
C VAL A 5 51.88 -9.06 -10.66
N LEU A 6 51.16 -8.63 -9.61
CA LEU A 6 49.82 -9.12 -9.31
C LEU A 6 48.80 -8.37 -10.18
N VAL A 7 47.83 -9.09 -10.73
CA VAL A 7 46.63 -8.51 -11.34
C VAL A 7 45.43 -9.27 -10.79
N LEU A 8 44.48 -8.56 -10.18
CA LEU A 8 43.16 -9.10 -9.86
C LEU A 8 42.32 -9.18 -11.13
N PHE A 9 41.58 -10.27 -11.30
CA PHE A 9 40.34 -10.27 -12.08
C PHE A 9 39.28 -11.10 -11.35
N GLY A 10 38.05 -10.60 -11.32
CA GLY A 10 36.93 -11.22 -10.61
C GLY A 10 36.32 -12.38 -11.40
N ILE A 11 35.77 -13.36 -10.68
CA ILE A 11 34.99 -14.43 -11.27
C ILE A 11 33.54 -13.96 -11.41
N LEU A 12 33.12 -13.70 -12.65
CA LEU A 12 31.70 -13.67 -13.00
C LEU A 12 31.18 -15.10 -12.99
N LEU A 13 30.23 -15.42 -12.10
CA LEU A 13 29.59 -16.73 -12.04
C LEU A 13 28.52 -16.84 -13.14
N SER A 14 28.94 -17.23 -14.35
CA SER A 14 28.03 -17.65 -15.42
C SER A 14 27.41 -19.01 -15.08
N VAL A 15 26.08 -19.08 -15.01
CA VAL A 15 25.36 -20.31 -14.65
C VAL A 15 25.42 -21.35 -15.78
N SER A 16 26.27 -22.36 -15.64
CA SER A 16 26.25 -23.60 -16.44
C SER A 16 27.05 -24.71 -15.77
N GLU A 17 26.56 -25.24 -14.65
CA GLU A 17 26.93 -26.61 -14.22
C GLU A 17 25.83 -27.58 -14.63
N VAL A 18 26.16 -28.48 -15.56
CA VAL A 18 25.32 -29.64 -15.91
C VAL A 18 25.51 -30.67 -14.79
N ILE A 19 24.71 -30.56 -13.73
CA ILE A 19 24.73 -31.52 -12.62
C ILE A 19 24.01 -32.81 -13.06
N SER A 20 24.80 -33.76 -13.54
CA SER A 20 24.36 -35.09 -13.96
C SER A 20 24.06 -36.01 -12.77
N GLN A 21 23.03 -35.66 -12.00
CA GLN A 21 22.35 -36.54 -11.04
C GLN A 21 20.98 -35.97 -10.71
N CYS A 22 19.92 -36.76 -10.91
CA CYS A 22 18.58 -36.43 -10.41
C CYS A 22 18.64 -36.26 -8.87
N PRO A 23 18.04 -35.21 -8.29
CA PRO A 23 18.22 -34.90 -6.88
C PRO A 23 17.58 -35.98 -6.00
N PRO A 24 18.30 -36.55 -5.01
CA PRO A 24 17.78 -37.57 -4.10
C PRO A 24 16.84 -37.00 -3.01
N SER A 25 16.39 -35.74 -3.16
CA SER A 25 15.54 -35.01 -2.22
C SER A 25 14.09 -34.99 -2.69
N SER A 26 13.17 -35.28 -1.76
CA SER A 26 11.72 -35.36 -1.96
C SER A 26 11.12 -34.26 -2.86
N GLY A 27 10.55 -34.68 -4.00
CA GLY A 27 9.79 -33.83 -4.91
C GLY A 27 9.36 -34.61 -6.16
N ILE A 28 8.36 -34.10 -6.87
CA ILE A 28 7.97 -34.60 -8.20
C ILE A 28 8.87 -33.95 -9.26
N TYR A 29 9.37 -34.74 -10.21
CA TYR A 29 10.20 -34.23 -11.32
C TYR A 29 9.95 -34.99 -12.62
N LEU A 30 10.48 -34.45 -13.71
CA LEU A 30 10.44 -35.06 -15.04
C LEU A 30 11.78 -35.71 -15.38
N ILE A 31 11.77 -36.87 -16.05
CA ILE A 31 12.95 -37.51 -16.66
C ILE A 31 12.68 -37.67 -18.15
N HIS A 32 13.64 -37.30 -18.98
CA HIS A 32 13.64 -37.63 -20.40
C HIS A 32 15.07 -37.95 -20.84
N ASN A 33 15.26 -39.05 -21.57
CA ASN A 33 16.58 -39.55 -22.00
C ASN A 33 17.64 -39.56 -20.87
N GLY A 34 17.27 -40.06 -19.69
CA GLY A 34 18.14 -40.12 -18.50
C GLY A 34 18.48 -38.77 -17.84
N THR A 35 18.02 -37.66 -18.39
CA THR A 35 18.24 -36.30 -17.87
C THR A 35 17.02 -35.84 -17.06
N CYS A 36 17.24 -35.19 -15.93
CA CYS A 36 16.17 -34.65 -15.09
C CYS A 36 15.82 -33.20 -15.45
N TYR A 37 14.52 -32.90 -15.50
CA TYR A 37 13.95 -31.63 -15.94
C TYR A 37 13.03 -31.04 -14.87
N THR A 38 12.99 -29.71 -14.80
CA THR A 38 12.20 -28.94 -13.84
C THR A 38 10.76 -28.67 -14.33
N ASN A 39 9.90 -28.27 -13.39
CA ASN A 39 8.53 -27.84 -13.69
C ASN A 39 8.51 -26.70 -14.72
N GLY A 40 7.70 -26.83 -15.76
CA GLY A 40 7.60 -25.85 -16.85
C GLY A 40 8.55 -26.11 -18.03
N SER A 41 9.23 -27.25 -18.07
CA SER A 41 10.14 -27.62 -19.17
C SER A 41 9.42 -27.93 -20.49
N TYR A 42 10.13 -27.75 -21.61
CA TYR A 42 9.62 -27.90 -22.98
C TYR A 42 10.23 -29.13 -23.65
N PHE A 43 9.42 -29.88 -24.38
CA PHE A 43 9.81 -31.10 -25.06
C PHE A 43 9.21 -31.13 -26.47
N TYR A 44 10.07 -31.30 -27.46
CA TYR A 44 9.68 -31.41 -28.86
C TYR A 44 9.11 -32.82 -29.12
N ASP A 45 7.97 -32.92 -29.79
CA ASP A 45 7.22 -34.18 -29.93
C ASP A 45 8.07 -35.35 -30.47
N ALA A 46 8.90 -35.12 -31.49
CA ALA A 46 9.79 -36.13 -32.06
C ALA A 46 10.79 -36.72 -31.05
N SER A 47 11.21 -35.97 -30.02
CA SER A 47 12.06 -36.54 -28.97
C SER A 47 11.27 -37.53 -28.11
N ILE A 48 10.01 -37.20 -27.80
CA ILE A 48 9.09 -38.02 -26.99
C ILE A 48 8.57 -39.25 -27.74
N ILE A 49 8.45 -39.22 -29.08
CA ILE A 49 8.19 -40.42 -29.89
C ILE A 49 9.30 -41.46 -29.68
N SER A 50 10.56 -41.03 -29.63
CA SER A 50 11.70 -41.94 -29.49
C SER A 50 11.93 -42.46 -28.07
N THR A 51 11.60 -41.64 -27.06
CA THR A 51 11.92 -41.86 -25.64
C THR A 51 10.83 -41.22 -24.78
N PRO A 52 10.05 -41.97 -23.98
CA PRO A 52 8.99 -41.40 -23.16
C PRO A 52 9.47 -40.25 -22.25
N LEU A 53 8.54 -39.35 -21.91
CA LEU A 53 8.71 -38.38 -20.85
C LEU A 53 8.16 -38.99 -19.55
N GLU A 54 9.04 -39.37 -18.63
CA GLU A 54 8.63 -39.93 -17.35
C GLU A 54 8.38 -38.83 -16.33
N CYS A 55 7.23 -38.91 -15.64
CA CYS A 55 6.98 -38.16 -14.42
C CYS A 55 7.22 -39.08 -13.22
N VAL A 56 8.03 -38.65 -12.25
CA VAL A 56 8.53 -39.51 -11.17
C VAL A 56 8.41 -38.82 -9.81
N LEU A 57 7.97 -39.59 -8.81
CA LEU A 57 7.92 -39.20 -7.40
C LEU A 57 8.64 -40.26 -6.54
N PRO A 58 9.91 -40.02 -6.13
CA PRO A 58 10.69 -41.00 -5.38
C PRO A 58 10.07 -41.40 -4.04
N GLY A 59 10.19 -42.68 -3.69
CA GLY A 59 9.74 -43.22 -2.40
C GLY A 59 8.23 -43.40 -2.23
N ALA A 60 7.41 -42.89 -3.16
CA ALA A 60 5.97 -43.14 -3.17
C ALA A 60 5.61 -44.41 -3.98
N ASN A 61 4.44 -44.99 -3.68
CA ASN A 61 3.81 -46.04 -4.49
C ASN A 61 2.74 -45.41 -5.39
N LEU A 62 2.56 -45.93 -6.61
CA LEU A 62 1.53 -45.43 -7.53
C LEU A 62 0.14 -45.94 -7.10
N ASN A 63 -0.81 -45.02 -6.89
CA ASN A 63 -2.18 -45.36 -6.46
C ASN A 63 -3.22 -45.09 -7.56
N SER A 64 -3.25 -43.87 -8.11
CA SER A 64 -4.17 -43.47 -9.20
C SER A 64 -3.58 -42.40 -10.13
N GLY A 65 -2.26 -42.17 -10.08
CA GLY A 65 -1.55 -41.09 -10.76
C GLY A 65 -1.95 -40.86 -12.22
N GLN A 66 -1.96 -39.59 -12.63
CA GLN A 66 -2.64 -39.16 -13.85
C GLN A 66 -1.85 -38.11 -14.64
N TRP A 67 -1.86 -38.23 -15.96
CA TRP A 67 -1.52 -37.14 -16.89
C TRP A 67 -2.81 -36.49 -17.43
N ILE A 68 -2.85 -35.16 -17.47
CA ILE A 68 -3.87 -34.36 -18.15
C ILE A 68 -3.17 -33.49 -19.20
N GLY A 69 -3.50 -33.68 -20.47
CA GLY A 69 -3.04 -32.84 -21.58
C GLY A 69 -4.06 -31.75 -21.95
N PRO A 70 -3.80 -31.01 -23.04
CA PRO A 70 -4.64 -29.90 -23.52
C PRO A 70 -6.12 -30.27 -23.73
N ASN A 71 -6.41 -31.50 -24.17
CA ASN A 71 -7.76 -32.03 -24.37
C ASN A 71 -8.21 -33.03 -23.27
N GLY A 72 -7.68 -32.88 -22.04
CA GLY A 72 -8.10 -33.63 -20.86
C GLY A 72 -7.20 -34.83 -20.52
N THR A 73 -7.74 -35.79 -19.78
CA THR A 73 -6.98 -36.95 -19.26
C THR A 73 -6.33 -37.76 -20.39
N VAL A 74 -5.01 -37.97 -20.29
CA VAL A 74 -4.25 -38.88 -21.14
C VAL A 74 -4.54 -40.31 -20.69
N PRO A 75 -4.98 -41.21 -21.59
CA PRO A 75 -5.32 -42.58 -21.22
C PRO A 75 -4.07 -43.44 -20.98
N CYS A 76 -4.03 -44.13 -19.84
CA CYS A 76 -2.99 -45.13 -19.50
C CYS A 76 -3.41 -46.56 -19.88
N ASP A 77 -4.71 -46.88 -19.77
CA ASP A 77 -5.33 -48.04 -20.39
C ASP A 77 -5.80 -47.70 -21.81
N SER A 78 -5.99 -48.70 -22.68
CA SER A 78 -6.15 -48.55 -24.15
C SER A 78 -7.42 -47.80 -24.63
N GLY A 79 -7.53 -46.51 -24.32
CA GLY A 79 -8.56 -45.59 -24.77
C GLY A 79 -8.07 -44.73 -25.93
N ASN A 80 -8.80 -44.71 -27.04
CA ASN A 80 -8.37 -44.00 -28.24
C ASN A 80 -8.80 -42.51 -28.21
N ARG A 81 -7.94 -41.64 -27.67
CA ARG A 81 -8.08 -40.17 -27.70
C ARG A 81 -6.69 -39.52 -27.80
N SER A 82 -6.43 -38.82 -28.91
CA SER A 82 -5.12 -38.27 -29.33
C SER A 82 -4.04 -39.34 -29.57
N ASN A 83 -2.99 -39.00 -30.34
CA ASN A 83 -1.82 -39.87 -30.57
C ASN A 83 -0.83 -39.84 -29.39
N VAL A 84 -1.33 -39.71 -28.16
CA VAL A 84 -0.53 -39.61 -26.93
C VAL A 84 -1.11 -40.56 -25.90
N GLN A 85 -0.26 -41.44 -25.36
CA GLN A 85 -0.64 -42.42 -24.34
C GLN A 85 0.27 -42.33 -23.11
N CYS A 86 -0.28 -42.80 -22.00
CA CYS A 86 0.40 -42.93 -20.73
C CYS A 86 0.84 -44.39 -20.51
N THR A 87 1.93 -44.63 -19.79
CA THR A 87 2.23 -45.96 -19.22
C THR A 87 2.70 -45.87 -17.77
N SER A 88 2.23 -46.78 -16.93
CA SER A 88 2.72 -46.94 -15.55
C SER A 88 4.12 -47.55 -15.55
N GLY A 89 5.04 -46.97 -14.79
CA GLY A 89 6.42 -47.44 -14.72
C GLY A 89 6.60 -48.74 -13.92
N SER A 90 7.72 -49.42 -14.16
CA SER A 90 8.00 -50.76 -13.61
C SER A 90 8.26 -50.82 -12.10
N SER A 91 8.52 -49.68 -11.44
CA SER A 91 8.81 -49.61 -10.00
C SER A 91 8.62 -48.20 -9.43
N GLY A 92 7.92 -48.10 -8.29
CA GLY A 92 7.63 -46.83 -7.60
C GLY A 92 6.56 -45.98 -8.29
N ALA A 93 6.24 -44.82 -7.73
CA ALA A 93 5.35 -43.83 -8.34
C ALA A 93 6.03 -43.15 -9.55
N SER A 94 5.93 -43.81 -10.70
CA SER A 94 6.38 -43.29 -11.99
C SER A 94 5.31 -43.51 -13.07
N LEU A 95 5.11 -42.50 -13.91
CA LEU A 95 4.07 -42.46 -14.92
C LEU A 95 4.61 -41.77 -16.17
N SER A 96 4.84 -42.52 -17.25
CA SER A 96 5.33 -41.96 -18.50
C SER A 96 4.20 -41.40 -19.37
N VAL A 97 4.52 -40.43 -20.21
CA VAL A 97 3.72 -40.02 -21.36
C VAL A 97 4.59 -40.15 -22.63
N HIS A 98 4.01 -40.68 -23.70
CA HIS A 98 4.68 -40.88 -24.98
C HIS A 98 3.73 -40.56 -26.14
N VAL A 99 4.30 -40.10 -27.25
CA VAL A 99 3.59 -39.87 -28.51
C VAL A 99 3.72 -41.16 -29.34
N ILE A 100 2.61 -41.63 -29.91
CA ILE A 100 2.55 -42.88 -30.67
C ILE A 100 2.76 -42.56 -32.15
N ASP A 101 3.77 -43.16 -32.78
CA ASP A 101 3.85 -43.19 -34.24
C ASP A 101 2.72 -44.08 -34.79
N THR A 102 1.74 -43.44 -35.42
CA THR A 102 0.65 -44.09 -36.15
C THR A 102 0.64 -43.68 -37.62
N ASN A 103 1.81 -43.76 -38.27
CA ASN A 103 2.14 -43.47 -39.68
C ASN A 103 2.76 -42.07 -39.94
N ASN A 104 3.91 -41.76 -39.34
CA ASN A 104 4.70 -40.52 -39.57
C ASN A 104 4.01 -39.19 -39.19
N ASP A 105 2.78 -39.19 -38.68
CA ASP A 105 2.10 -37.98 -38.23
C ASP A 105 2.66 -37.51 -36.87
N TYR A 106 3.08 -36.24 -36.85
CA TYR A 106 3.48 -35.48 -35.67
C TYR A 106 2.37 -35.43 -34.59
N LEU A 107 2.67 -34.85 -33.42
CA LEU A 107 1.67 -34.51 -32.42
C LEU A 107 0.53 -33.70 -33.07
N LEU A 108 -0.67 -34.29 -33.10
CA LEU A 108 -1.83 -33.65 -33.72
C LEU A 108 -2.19 -32.38 -32.93
N PRO A 109 -2.73 -31.31 -33.56
CA PRO A 109 -3.06 -30.06 -32.88
C PRO A 109 -3.84 -30.20 -31.55
N PRO A 110 -4.79 -31.14 -31.37
CA PRO A 110 -5.45 -31.36 -30.07
C PRO A 110 -4.54 -31.88 -28.94
N GLY A 111 -3.35 -32.39 -29.25
CA GLY A 111 -2.32 -32.77 -28.29
C GLY A 111 -1.32 -31.65 -27.98
N ASP A 112 -1.31 -30.54 -28.71
CA ASP A 112 -0.28 -29.52 -28.55
C ASP A 112 -0.45 -28.66 -27.29
N GLY A 113 0.61 -28.57 -26.48
CA GLY A 113 0.74 -27.57 -25.42
C GLY A 113 1.01 -28.16 -24.04
N TRP A 114 0.33 -27.64 -23.01
CA TRP A 114 0.64 -27.93 -21.62
C TRP A 114 0.01 -29.24 -21.11
N TYR A 115 0.88 -30.15 -20.69
CA TYR A 115 0.56 -31.37 -19.95
C TYR A 115 0.85 -31.18 -18.47
N LYS A 116 -0.02 -31.73 -17.63
CA LYS A 116 0.04 -31.74 -16.17
C LYS A 116 0.09 -33.19 -15.67
N CYS A 117 1.17 -33.57 -15.01
CA CYS A 117 1.26 -34.83 -14.28
C CYS A 117 0.86 -34.63 -12.81
N CYS A 118 0.22 -35.64 -12.23
CA CYS A 118 -0.19 -35.72 -10.83
C CYS A 118 0.24 -37.07 -10.22
N LEU A 119 0.98 -37.05 -9.10
CA LEU A 119 1.47 -38.24 -8.39
C LEU A 119 1.42 -38.09 -6.85
N PRO A 120 1.15 -39.17 -6.09
CA PRO A 120 0.91 -40.55 -6.54
C PRO A 120 -0.56 -40.85 -6.91
N THR A 121 -1.42 -39.87 -6.70
CA THR A 121 -2.88 -39.87 -6.94
C THR A 121 -3.21 -38.99 -8.14
N ASP A 122 -4.40 -39.19 -8.72
CA ASP A 122 -4.92 -38.43 -9.84
C ASP A 122 -5.09 -36.93 -9.54
N CYS A 123 -5.34 -36.14 -10.59
CA CYS A 123 -5.40 -34.69 -10.50
C CYS A 123 -6.67 -34.11 -9.85
N SER A 124 -7.57 -34.94 -9.29
CA SER A 124 -8.70 -34.47 -8.48
C SER A 124 -8.38 -34.40 -6.99
N ASP A 125 -7.34 -35.09 -6.52
CA ASP A 125 -6.83 -35.01 -5.16
C ASP A 125 -6.07 -33.68 -4.95
N PRO A 126 -6.53 -32.78 -4.05
CA PRO A 126 -5.86 -31.50 -3.81
C PRO A 126 -4.49 -31.64 -3.11
N ASN A 127 -4.11 -32.85 -2.69
CA ASN A 127 -2.84 -33.16 -2.04
C ASN A 127 -1.83 -33.87 -2.97
N THR A 128 -2.21 -34.15 -4.23
CA THR A 128 -1.29 -34.74 -5.20
C THR A 128 -0.16 -33.78 -5.57
N ASN A 129 1.03 -34.30 -5.85
CA ASN A 129 2.15 -33.51 -6.32
C ASN A 129 1.95 -33.23 -7.82
N ILE A 130 2.13 -31.98 -8.25
CA ILE A 130 1.85 -31.55 -9.62
C ILE A 130 3.11 -31.05 -10.30
N ILE A 131 3.34 -31.49 -11.55
CA ILE A 131 4.37 -30.94 -12.44
C ILE A 131 3.83 -30.73 -13.85
N PHE A 132 4.29 -29.68 -14.52
CA PHE A 132 3.89 -29.31 -15.88
C PHE A 132 5.04 -29.50 -16.88
N ALA A 133 4.69 -29.97 -18.07
CA ALA A 133 5.54 -30.09 -19.24
C ALA A 133 4.82 -29.47 -20.45
N ASN A 134 5.54 -28.78 -21.33
CA ASN A 134 4.99 -28.35 -22.62
C ASN A 134 5.46 -29.33 -23.69
N ILE A 135 4.53 -30.06 -24.30
CA ILE A 135 4.79 -31.01 -25.39
C ILE A 135 4.20 -30.39 -26.65
N PHE A 136 5.03 -30.11 -27.64
CA PHE A 136 4.64 -29.27 -28.79
C PHE A 136 5.05 -29.86 -30.14
N ARG A 137 4.21 -29.61 -31.14
CA ARG A 137 4.47 -29.83 -32.57
C ARG A 137 5.22 -28.63 -33.15
N TYR A 138 6.06 -28.90 -34.15
CA TYR A 138 6.94 -27.94 -34.81
C TYR A 138 7.90 -27.20 -33.84
N ALA A 139 7.95 -25.87 -33.85
CA ALA A 139 8.87 -25.07 -33.05
C ALA A 139 8.15 -24.27 -31.94
N GLN A 140 8.91 -23.94 -30.89
CA GLN A 140 8.42 -23.24 -29.70
C GLN A 140 9.42 -22.17 -29.23
N ILE A 141 8.91 -21.08 -28.66
CA ILE A 141 9.74 -20.09 -27.96
C ILE A 141 9.96 -20.60 -26.54
N ALA A 142 11.20 -20.93 -26.18
CA ALA A 142 11.59 -21.36 -24.82
C ALA A 142 11.71 -20.17 -23.85
N SER A 143 12.27 -19.05 -24.31
CA SER A 143 12.44 -17.83 -23.52
C SER A 143 12.41 -16.58 -24.41
N PHE A 144 12.00 -15.46 -23.81
CA PHE A 144 12.15 -14.12 -24.38
C PHE A 144 12.54 -13.18 -23.25
N THR A 145 13.74 -12.59 -23.31
CA THR A 145 14.37 -11.84 -22.19
C THR A 145 15.14 -10.61 -22.70
N ALA A 146 15.46 -9.67 -21.81
CA ALA A 146 16.27 -8.48 -22.12
C ALA A 146 17.52 -8.42 -21.24
N ASP A 147 18.67 -8.22 -21.86
CA ASP A 147 19.96 -7.99 -21.20
C ASP A 147 20.11 -6.48 -20.92
N LEU A 148 19.43 -6.02 -19.87
CA LEU A 148 19.30 -4.60 -19.49
C LEU A 148 20.61 -3.99 -18.94
N PRO A 149 20.81 -2.66 -19.07
CA PRO A 149 21.93 -1.98 -18.43
C PRO A 149 21.83 -2.03 -16.90
N SER A 150 22.97 -2.19 -16.23
CA SER A 150 23.08 -2.14 -14.76
C SER A 150 23.60 -0.81 -14.23
N ASP A 151 24.11 0.05 -15.11
CA ASP A 151 24.50 1.43 -14.85
C ASP A 151 23.47 2.36 -15.51
N MET A 152 22.77 3.15 -14.70
CA MET A 152 21.73 4.07 -15.20
C MET A 152 22.29 5.44 -15.58
N THR A 153 23.59 5.70 -15.39
CA THR A 153 24.25 6.95 -15.83
C THR A 153 24.53 6.97 -17.33
N VAL A 154 24.50 5.80 -17.99
CA VAL A 154 24.66 5.67 -19.44
C VAL A 154 23.36 6.08 -20.15
N TYR A 155 23.46 7.03 -21.07
CA TYR A 155 22.34 7.56 -21.83
C TYR A 155 22.79 8.01 -23.25
N PRO A 156 22.12 7.61 -24.35
CA PRO A 156 21.01 6.66 -24.41
C PRO A 156 21.40 5.27 -23.89
N GLN A 157 20.40 4.48 -23.51
CA GLN A 157 20.60 3.14 -22.96
C GLN A 157 20.59 2.09 -24.07
N GLU A 158 21.63 1.26 -24.12
CA GLU A 158 21.71 0.12 -25.03
C GLU A 158 21.45 -1.19 -24.28
N TYR A 159 20.63 -2.07 -24.85
CA TYR A 159 20.36 -3.42 -24.33
C TYR A 159 20.08 -4.41 -25.46
N LYS A 160 20.06 -5.71 -25.13
CA LYS A 160 19.80 -6.77 -26.10
C LYS A 160 18.51 -7.51 -25.79
N LEU A 161 17.61 -7.64 -26.76
CA LEU A 161 16.48 -8.56 -26.71
C LEU A 161 16.94 -9.93 -27.18
N ASN A 162 16.63 -10.98 -26.42
CA ASN A 162 17.01 -12.35 -26.68
C ASN A 162 15.74 -13.21 -26.78
N CYS A 163 15.40 -13.69 -27.98
CA CYS A 163 14.33 -14.68 -28.17
C CYS A 163 14.94 -16.04 -28.52
N THR A 164 14.63 -17.07 -27.74
CA THR A 164 15.21 -18.42 -27.90
C THR A 164 14.16 -19.39 -28.43
N LYS A 165 14.37 -19.87 -29.66
CA LYS A 165 13.60 -20.90 -30.34
C LYS A 165 14.17 -22.30 -30.04
N ILE A 166 13.29 -23.30 -30.00
CA ILE A 166 13.60 -24.74 -29.88
C ILE A 166 12.68 -25.57 -30.79
N GLY A 167 13.07 -26.82 -31.08
CA GLY A 167 12.22 -27.79 -31.80
C GLY A 167 12.51 -27.89 -33.30
N PHE A 168 11.46 -27.92 -34.13
CA PHE A 168 11.57 -28.16 -35.57
C PHE A 168 12.51 -27.18 -36.31
N ASN A 169 13.07 -27.64 -37.43
CA ASN A 169 14.11 -26.97 -38.22
C ASN A 169 13.55 -25.86 -39.14
N GLU A 170 12.34 -26.00 -39.67
CA GLU A 170 11.66 -25.00 -40.50
C GLU A 170 10.76 -24.07 -39.65
N TYR A 171 10.89 -22.74 -39.79
CA TYR A 171 10.06 -21.73 -39.09
C TYR A 171 10.20 -20.33 -39.70
N GLY A 172 9.35 -19.38 -39.27
CA GLY A 172 9.62 -17.95 -39.32
C GLY A 172 9.77 -17.39 -37.91
N ILE A 173 10.56 -16.34 -37.70
CA ILE A 173 10.66 -15.66 -36.40
C ILE A 173 10.80 -14.15 -36.56
N SER A 174 10.08 -13.39 -35.75
CA SER A 174 10.15 -11.93 -35.69
C SER A 174 10.10 -11.39 -34.27
N MET A 175 10.63 -10.18 -34.10
CA MET A 175 10.53 -9.40 -32.86
C MET A 175 10.05 -7.98 -33.19
N SER A 176 9.11 -7.48 -32.40
CA SER A 176 8.45 -6.19 -32.62
C SER A 176 8.20 -5.42 -31.31
N ILE A 177 7.88 -4.13 -31.46
CA ILE A 177 7.25 -3.30 -30.43
C ILE A 177 6.07 -2.56 -31.06
N GLY A 178 4.87 -2.77 -30.52
CA GLY A 178 3.63 -2.43 -31.23
C GLY A 178 3.63 -3.02 -32.65
N ASP A 179 3.22 -2.20 -33.62
CA ASP A 179 3.26 -2.55 -35.06
C ASP A 179 4.68 -2.41 -35.68
N THR A 180 5.69 -1.99 -34.92
CA THR A 180 7.05 -1.77 -35.44
C THR A 180 7.88 -3.04 -35.36
N THR A 181 8.18 -3.64 -36.51
CA THR A 181 9.09 -4.79 -36.61
C THR A 181 10.54 -4.36 -36.40
N LEU A 182 11.22 -4.96 -35.42
CA LEU A 182 12.61 -4.69 -35.06
C LEU A 182 13.59 -5.67 -35.73
N ALA A 183 13.15 -6.92 -35.91
CA ALA A 183 13.77 -7.94 -36.75
C ALA A 183 12.71 -8.93 -37.24
N SER A 184 12.86 -9.47 -38.45
CA SER A 184 12.00 -10.54 -38.97
C SER A 184 12.77 -11.38 -39.98
N TYR A 185 12.62 -12.70 -39.86
CA TYR A 185 13.24 -13.70 -40.71
C TYR A 185 12.18 -14.77 -41.05
N THR A 186 12.01 -15.08 -42.33
CA THR A 186 10.96 -16.00 -42.80
C THR A 186 11.56 -17.10 -43.67
N ASN A 187 10.97 -18.29 -43.62
CA ASN A 187 11.49 -19.50 -44.28
C ASN A 187 12.90 -19.88 -43.77
N CYS A 188 13.13 -19.71 -42.47
CA CYS A 188 14.32 -20.23 -41.80
C CYS A 188 14.31 -21.75 -41.84
N ASP A 189 15.45 -22.34 -42.17
CA ASP A 189 15.67 -23.78 -42.22
C ASP A 189 17.05 -24.04 -41.61
N ASP A 190 17.06 -24.66 -40.42
CA ASP A 190 18.28 -24.88 -39.64
C ASP A 190 19.21 -25.97 -40.24
N ASP A 191 18.65 -26.93 -40.98
CA ASP A 191 19.43 -28.02 -41.61
C ASP A 191 20.00 -27.60 -42.97
N ASN A 192 19.34 -26.66 -43.66
CA ASN A 192 19.73 -26.22 -44.99
C ASN A 192 20.65 -25.00 -44.97
N SER A 193 21.95 -25.26 -45.16
CA SER A 193 23.01 -24.25 -45.33
C SER A 193 22.79 -23.13 -46.36
N SER A 194 21.76 -23.18 -47.22
CA SER A 194 21.38 -22.05 -48.09
C SER A 194 20.36 -21.08 -47.47
N ASN A 195 19.60 -21.51 -46.46
CA ASN A 195 18.45 -20.80 -45.88
C ASN A 195 18.57 -20.59 -44.36
N THR A 196 19.75 -20.80 -43.77
CA THR A 196 19.99 -20.57 -42.34
C THR A 196 19.80 -19.10 -41.96
N CYS A 197 18.89 -18.84 -41.03
CA CYS A 197 18.67 -17.51 -40.44
C CYS A 197 19.76 -17.16 -39.41
N PRO A 198 20.00 -15.86 -39.11
CA PRO A 198 21.21 -15.39 -38.41
C PRO A 198 21.19 -15.59 -36.87
N GLY A 199 20.49 -16.60 -36.38
CA GLY A 199 20.44 -16.93 -34.95
C GLY A 199 21.74 -17.57 -34.45
N THR A 200 22.00 -17.45 -33.14
CA THR A 200 23.11 -18.14 -32.48
C THR A 200 22.65 -19.47 -31.94
N GLU A 201 23.20 -20.57 -32.46
CA GLU A 201 23.02 -21.92 -31.90
C GLU A 201 23.60 -22.01 -30.48
N LEU A 202 22.83 -22.55 -29.54
CA LEU A 202 23.21 -22.72 -28.13
C LEU A 202 23.42 -24.20 -27.75
N VAL A 203 22.61 -25.10 -28.31
CA VAL A 203 22.69 -26.56 -28.09
C VAL A 203 22.29 -27.28 -29.39
N SER A 204 23.23 -28.05 -29.94
CA SER A 204 23.19 -28.56 -31.33
C SER A 204 22.74 -30.00 -31.50
N SER A 205 22.57 -30.77 -30.42
CA SER A 205 22.53 -32.25 -30.50
C SER A 205 21.16 -32.91 -30.27
N ILE A 206 20.15 -32.19 -29.77
CA ILE A 206 18.83 -32.78 -29.42
C ILE A 206 17.65 -31.82 -29.71
N SER A 207 17.82 -30.50 -29.58
CA SER A 207 16.70 -29.55 -29.42
C SER A 207 16.71 -28.33 -30.35
N ASN A 208 17.60 -28.28 -31.35
CA ASN A 208 17.79 -27.19 -32.32
C ASN A 208 17.59 -25.80 -31.70
N THR A 209 18.37 -25.54 -30.65
CA THR A 209 18.16 -24.41 -29.74
C THR A 209 18.91 -23.19 -30.24
N ILE A 210 18.18 -22.22 -30.77
CA ILE A 210 18.73 -21.06 -31.48
C ILE A 210 18.19 -19.78 -30.87
N ARG A 211 19.10 -18.86 -30.54
CA ARG A 211 18.80 -17.56 -29.94
C ARG A 211 18.98 -16.44 -30.96
N TYR A 212 17.89 -15.75 -31.23
CA TYR A 212 17.85 -14.52 -32.02
C TYR A 212 18.06 -13.33 -31.07
N THR A 213 19.00 -12.46 -31.43
CA THR A 213 19.41 -11.32 -30.61
C THR A 213 19.20 -10.03 -31.40
N VAL A 214 18.55 -9.03 -30.79
CA VAL A 214 18.34 -7.70 -31.39
C VAL A 214 18.88 -6.65 -30.45
N ASP A 215 19.71 -5.75 -30.99
CA ASP A 215 20.33 -4.66 -30.25
C ASP A 215 19.40 -3.44 -30.28
N ILE A 216 19.00 -2.97 -29.10
CA ILE A 216 18.04 -1.88 -28.90
C ILE A 216 18.76 -0.67 -28.29
N THR A 217 18.46 0.52 -28.83
CA THR A 217 18.84 1.81 -28.23
C THR A 217 17.58 2.56 -27.79
N TRP A 218 17.56 2.98 -26.52
CA TRP A 218 16.48 3.70 -25.84
C TRP A 218 16.95 5.09 -25.40
N ASP A 219 16.27 6.14 -25.87
CA ASP A 219 16.58 7.55 -25.52
C ASP A 219 15.60 8.17 -24.50
N GLY A 220 14.76 7.36 -23.85
CA GLY A 220 13.75 7.86 -22.91
C GLY A 220 12.41 8.26 -23.54
N VAL A 221 12.29 8.26 -24.88
CA VAL A 221 11.02 8.44 -25.62
C VAL A 221 10.89 7.57 -26.88
N THR A 222 12.01 7.14 -27.46
CA THR A 222 12.13 6.39 -28.70
C THR A 222 12.85 5.06 -28.47
N VAL A 223 12.27 3.98 -28.99
CA VAL A 223 12.93 2.68 -29.18
C VAL A 223 13.48 2.61 -30.59
N SER A 224 14.75 2.22 -30.76
CA SER A 224 15.38 2.08 -32.07
C SER A 224 16.24 0.82 -32.20
N SER A 225 16.29 0.27 -33.42
CA SER A 225 17.03 -0.95 -33.80
C SER A 225 17.49 -0.80 -35.26
N GLY A 226 18.76 -0.49 -35.48
CA GLY A 226 19.32 -0.28 -36.83
C GLY A 226 18.63 0.86 -37.57
N SER A 227 17.74 0.53 -38.53
CA SER A 227 16.92 1.49 -39.27
C SER A 227 15.45 1.53 -38.84
N ALA A 228 15.03 0.74 -37.85
CA ALA A 228 13.71 0.79 -37.25
C ALA A 228 13.69 1.77 -36.06
N SER A 229 12.62 2.56 -35.96
CA SER A 229 12.40 3.49 -34.84
C SER A 229 10.92 3.60 -34.51
N HIS A 230 10.58 3.59 -33.22
CA HIS A 230 9.22 3.68 -32.70
C HIS A 230 9.17 4.70 -31.56
N SER A 231 8.31 5.72 -31.68
CA SER A 231 8.43 7.00 -30.95
C SER A 231 7.19 7.42 -30.15
N GLU A 232 6.32 6.48 -29.80
CA GLU A 232 5.04 6.73 -29.08
C GLU A 232 4.97 5.98 -27.73
N THR A 233 6.14 5.74 -27.11
CA THR A 233 6.31 4.75 -26.03
C THR A 233 6.58 5.39 -24.67
N ILE A 234 5.65 6.21 -24.18
CA ILE A 234 5.72 6.75 -22.82
C ILE A 234 5.26 5.67 -21.82
N GLY A 235 6.18 5.17 -20.98
CA GLY A 235 5.92 4.15 -19.97
C GLY A 235 6.48 2.76 -20.31
N ASP A 236 5.77 1.71 -19.89
CA ASP A 236 6.19 0.31 -20.04
C ASP A 236 6.42 -0.11 -21.50
N GLN A 237 7.62 -0.57 -21.82
CA GLN A 237 7.97 -1.03 -23.16
C GLN A 237 7.51 -2.49 -23.34
N MET A 238 6.51 -2.72 -24.21
CA MET A 238 5.96 -4.06 -24.47
C MET A 238 6.45 -4.62 -25.81
N TYR A 239 7.48 -5.46 -25.73
CA TYR A 239 8.01 -6.19 -26.87
C TYR A 239 7.24 -7.49 -27.11
N GLN A 240 7.24 -7.95 -28.36
CA GLN A 240 6.76 -9.27 -28.73
C GLN A 240 7.85 -10.03 -29.49
N CYS A 241 7.93 -11.34 -29.27
CA CYS A 241 8.58 -12.28 -30.18
C CYS A 241 7.51 -13.24 -30.71
N VAL A 242 7.43 -13.38 -32.02
CA VAL A 242 6.47 -14.23 -32.72
C VAL A 242 7.24 -15.27 -33.54
N LEU A 243 6.87 -16.54 -33.37
CA LEU A 243 7.42 -17.70 -34.06
C LEU A 243 6.32 -18.33 -34.91
N ASP A 244 6.44 -18.15 -36.23
CA ASP A 244 5.57 -18.66 -37.29
C ASP A 244 5.93 -20.14 -37.56
N ASN A 245 4.94 -21.03 -37.51
CA ASN A 245 5.13 -22.47 -37.65
C ASN A 245 4.60 -23.01 -39.00
N PRO A 246 5.42 -23.76 -39.76
CA PRO A 246 5.07 -24.17 -41.12
C PRO A 246 3.87 -25.12 -41.19
N SER A 247 3.29 -25.25 -42.39
CA SER A 247 2.24 -26.24 -42.71
C SER A 247 0.96 -26.16 -41.86
N ASN A 248 0.55 -24.95 -41.43
CA ASN A 248 -0.55 -24.72 -40.48
C ASN A 248 -0.24 -25.30 -39.08
N GLY A 249 1.01 -25.14 -38.64
CA GLY A 249 1.34 -25.11 -37.21
C GLY A 249 0.68 -23.93 -36.51
N ASP A 250 0.65 -23.96 -35.19
CA ASP A 250 0.13 -22.85 -34.38
C ASP A 250 1.27 -21.86 -34.08
N ASP A 251 1.07 -20.59 -34.41
CA ASP A 251 2.05 -19.52 -34.12
C ASP A 251 2.26 -19.37 -32.61
N ARG A 252 3.51 -19.12 -32.20
CA ARG A 252 3.86 -18.93 -30.78
C ARG A 252 4.28 -17.49 -30.55
N THR A 253 3.54 -16.78 -29.72
CA THR A 253 3.89 -15.41 -29.30
C THR A 253 4.30 -15.39 -27.83
N ARG A 254 5.41 -14.71 -27.52
CA ARG A 254 5.74 -14.27 -26.16
C ARG A 254 5.84 -12.76 -26.11
N THR A 255 5.28 -12.17 -25.06
CA THR A 255 5.47 -10.76 -24.72
C THR A 255 6.55 -10.60 -23.66
N LEU A 256 7.24 -9.45 -23.68
CA LEU A 256 8.19 -9.03 -22.65
C LEU A 256 7.95 -7.54 -22.34
N THR A 257 7.58 -7.26 -21.09
CA THR A 257 7.38 -5.90 -20.60
C THR A 257 8.62 -5.43 -19.84
N ILE A 258 9.14 -4.25 -20.15
CA ILE A 258 10.25 -3.60 -19.47
C ILE A 258 9.75 -2.30 -18.82
N LYS A 259 9.96 -2.17 -17.50
CA LYS A 259 9.45 -1.07 -16.67
C LYS A 259 10.19 0.25 -16.87
N VAL A 260 9.43 1.32 -17.10
CA VAL A 260 9.97 2.68 -17.28
C VAL A 260 9.05 3.72 -16.61
N PRO A 261 9.58 4.69 -15.86
CA PRO A 261 8.79 5.81 -15.32
C PRO A 261 8.10 6.60 -16.44
N ILE A 262 6.78 6.76 -16.31
CA ILE A 262 5.91 7.44 -17.28
C ILE A 262 6.17 8.96 -17.28
N ILE A 263 6.47 9.53 -16.11
CA ILE A 263 6.61 10.96 -15.87
C ILE A 263 8.06 11.35 -15.51
N ALA A 264 8.40 12.60 -15.80
CA ALA A 264 9.70 13.18 -15.46
C ALA A 264 9.68 13.77 -14.04
N PRO A 265 10.77 13.70 -13.25
CA PRO A 265 10.82 14.29 -11.91
C PRO A 265 10.43 15.78 -11.88
N HIS A 266 9.44 16.11 -11.04
CA HIS A 266 8.87 17.43 -10.91
C HIS A 266 9.55 18.25 -9.79
N TYR A 267 9.31 19.56 -9.76
CA TYR A 267 9.82 20.49 -8.73
C TYR A 267 11.34 20.48 -8.52
N LEU A 268 12.12 20.28 -9.60
CA LEU A 268 13.57 20.42 -9.55
C LEU A 268 13.98 21.85 -9.15
N THR A 269 14.65 22.00 -8.02
CA THR A 269 14.93 23.30 -7.37
C THR A 269 16.36 23.39 -6.83
N GLU A 270 16.88 24.62 -6.70
CA GLU A 270 18.12 24.89 -5.95
C GLU A 270 17.83 24.91 -4.44
N VAL A 271 18.45 24.00 -3.69
CA VAL A 271 18.37 23.97 -2.22
C VAL A 271 19.50 24.78 -1.58
N ARG A 272 20.70 24.73 -2.16
CA ARG A 272 21.89 25.47 -1.68
C ARG A 272 22.94 25.57 -2.78
N LYS A 273 23.77 26.62 -2.74
CA LYS A 273 25.02 26.68 -3.53
C LYS A 273 26.20 27.27 -2.76
N THR A 274 27.41 26.95 -3.21
CA THR A 274 28.68 27.52 -2.75
C THR A 274 29.52 27.94 -3.96
N ASN A 275 30.83 28.15 -3.78
CA ASN A 275 31.79 28.34 -4.87
C ASN A 275 32.15 27.03 -5.60
N ALA A 276 31.99 25.87 -4.95
CA ALA A 276 32.42 24.57 -5.48
C ALA A 276 31.36 23.45 -5.41
N THR A 277 30.16 23.76 -4.89
CA THR A 277 29.06 22.79 -4.72
C THR A 277 27.70 23.40 -5.04
N ILE A 278 26.76 22.56 -5.47
CA ILE A 278 25.34 22.87 -5.64
C ILE A 278 24.53 21.71 -5.05
N THR A 279 23.56 22.01 -4.19
CA THR A 279 22.56 21.06 -3.71
C THR A 279 21.26 21.33 -4.46
N VAL A 280 20.68 20.29 -5.08
CA VAL A 280 19.37 20.35 -5.74
C VAL A 280 18.41 19.34 -5.10
N GLY A 281 17.11 19.62 -5.21
CA GLY A 281 16.03 18.74 -4.76
C GLY A 281 14.91 18.65 -5.79
N TRP A 282 14.10 17.59 -5.72
CA TRP A 282 12.95 17.33 -6.57
C TRP A 282 11.85 16.62 -5.75
N PHE A 283 10.65 16.45 -6.32
CA PHE A 283 9.60 15.66 -5.66
C PHE A 283 9.85 14.15 -5.85
N ALA A 284 9.71 13.36 -4.77
CA ALA A 284 9.94 11.91 -4.82
C ALA A 284 8.78 11.18 -5.49
N PHE A 285 9.07 10.10 -6.22
CA PHE A 285 8.06 9.18 -6.76
C PHE A 285 7.82 8.03 -5.78
N ASP A 286 6.62 7.45 -5.85
CA ASP A 286 6.28 6.22 -5.13
C ASP A 286 7.20 5.05 -5.52
N SER A 287 7.37 4.09 -4.61
CA SER A 287 8.24 2.92 -4.85
C SER A 287 7.70 1.93 -5.88
N SER A 288 6.47 2.14 -6.38
CA SER A 288 5.92 1.46 -7.56
C SER A 288 6.37 2.09 -8.89
N ASP A 289 6.88 3.31 -8.85
CA ASP A 289 7.00 4.21 -10.01
C ASP A 289 8.47 4.59 -10.31
N ALA A 290 9.37 4.50 -9.32
CA ALA A 290 10.82 4.61 -9.51
C ALA A 290 11.63 3.74 -8.51
N ASP A 291 12.77 3.20 -8.98
CA ASP A 291 13.81 2.56 -8.16
C ASP A 291 14.92 3.56 -7.73
N GLY A 292 14.89 4.77 -8.29
CA GLY A 292 15.86 5.84 -8.02
C GLY A 292 15.88 6.91 -9.12
N TYR A 293 16.92 7.73 -9.12
CA TYR A 293 17.08 8.89 -10.02
C TYR A 293 18.48 8.98 -10.62
N VAL A 294 18.61 9.70 -11.73
CA VAL A 294 19.88 10.06 -12.35
C VAL A 294 19.91 11.56 -12.60
N VAL A 295 20.90 12.23 -12.00
CA VAL A 295 21.08 13.69 -12.06
C VAL A 295 22.21 14.01 -13.02
N ASN A 296 21.94 14.83 -14.04
CA ASN A 296 22.90 15.21 -15.07
C ASN A 296 23.24 16.70 -14.95
N ILE A 297 24.53 17.02 -14.89
CA ILE A 297 25.07 18.39 -14.89
C ILE A 297 25.76 18.66 -16.22
N THR A 298 25.35 19.73 -16.88
CA THR A 298 26.00 20.26 -18.09
C THR A 298 26.49 21.69 -17.86
N SER A 299 27.46 22.11 -18.66
CA SER A 299 28.03 23.47 -18.72
C SER A 299 28.04 23.96 -20.16
N ASP A 300 28.42 25.23 -20.36
CA ASP A 300 28.78 25.78 -21.66
C ASP A 300 29.87 24.97 -22.40
N THR A 301 30.71 24.25 -21.67
CA THR A 301 31.75 23.34 -22.22
C THR A 301 31.30 21.88 -22.39
N GLY A 302 30.03 21.55 -22.14
CA GLY A 302 29.48 20.19 -22.23
C GLY A 302 29.19 19.53 -20.87
N THR A 303 28.94 18.22 -20.88
CA THR A 303 28.62 17.42 -19.68
C THR A 303 29.76 17.44 -18.66
N VAL A 304 29.39 17.67 -17.40
CA VAL A 304 30.31 17.90 -16.28
C VAL A 304 30.34 16.70 -15.33
N GLN A 305 29.16 16.19 -14.99
CA GLN A 305 28.98 15.07 -14.06
C GLN A 305 27.60 14.45 -14.28
N ILE A 306 27.51 13.12 -14.18
CA ILE A 306 26.24 12.39 -14.05
C ILE A 306 26.32 11.60 -12.73
N VAL A 307 25.23 11.56 -11.96
CA VAL A 307 25.18 10.86 -10.66
C VAL A 307 23.90 10.03 -10.55
N GLN A 308 24.05 8.72 -10.31
CA GLN A 308 22.93 7.85 -9.97
C GLN A 308 22.65 7.90 -8.46
N VAL A 309 21.40 8.17 -8.11
CA VAL A 309 20.82 8.10 -6.77
C VAL A 309 19.99 6.82 -6.68
N LYS A 310 20.31 5.94 -5.73
CA LYS A 310 19.56 4.69 -5.51
C LYS A 310 18.50 4.88 -4.42
N GLY A 311 17.33 4.28 -4.62
CA GLY A 311 16.17 4.42 -3.73
C GLY A 311 15.33 5.66 -4.07
N ASN A 312 14.01 5.50 -4.05
CA ASN A 312 13.04 6.54 -4.43
C ASN A 312 12.90 7.65 -3.38
N SER A 313 13.14 7.36 -2.09
CA SER A 313 13.06 8.30 -0.97
C SER A 313 14.19 9.34 -0.93
N ASN A 314 15.24 9.19 -1.75
CA ASN A 314 16.32 10.16 -1.85
C ASN A 314 15.96 11.27 -2.84
N ASN A 315 15.29 12.32 -2.34
CA ASN A 315 14.74 13.43 -3.13
C ASN A 315 15.70 14.65 -3.29
N THR A 316 16.90 14.59 -2.72
CA THR A 316 17.90 15.66 -2.76
C THR A 316 19.31 15.10 -3.00
N ILE A 317 20.18 15.89 -3.62
CA ILE A 317 21.59 15.54 -3.81
C ILE A 317 22.49 16.77 -3.69
N THR A 318 23.70 16.59 -3.15
CA THR A 318 24.76 17.61 -3.21
C THR A 318 25.83 17.22 -4.22
N LEU A 319 26.03 18.09 -5.19
CA LEU A 319 26.93 17.98 -6.33
C LEU A 319 28.20 18.77 -6.01
N ASN A 320 29.38 18.18 -6.25
CA ASN A 320 30.65 18.65 -5.69
C ASN A 320 31.75 18.74 -6.75
N GLY A 321 32.76 19.59 -6.51
CA GLY A 321 33.91 19.75 -7.43
C GLY A 321 33.64 20.69 -8.60
N LEU A 322 32.62 21.53 -8.48
CA LEU A 322 32.25 22.55 -9.47
C LEU A 322 33.24 23.72 -9.45
N ARG A 323 33.30 24.47 -10.56
CA ARG A 323 34.13 25.68 -10.68
C ARG A 323 33.38 26.89 -10.14
N GLU A 324 34.09 27.86 -9.56
CA GLU A 324 33.49 29.12 -9.10
C GLU A 324 32.98 29.99 -10.27
N LEU A 325 32.01 30.86 -9.99
CA LEU A 325 31.39 31.80 -10.94
C LEU A 325 30.91 31.19 -12.27
N THR A 326 30.71 29.87 -12.33
CA THR A 326 30.42 29.09 -13.53
C THR A 326 28.93 28.72 -13.55
N THR A 327 28.31 28.78 -14.73
CA THR A 327 26.89 28.46 -14.91
C THR A 327 26.73 27.01 -15.34
N TYR A 328 25.82 26.31 -14.67
CA TYR A 328 25.48 24.90 -14.90
C TYR A 328 24.00 24.75 -15.22
N SER A 329 23.68 23.81 -16.11
CA SER A 329 22.33 23.39 -16.45
C SER A 329 22.12 21.95 -15.93
N ILE A 330 21.13 21.76 -15.06
CA ILE A 330 20.92 20.51 -14.31
C ILE A 330 19.54 19.93 -14.66
N THR A 331 19.50 18.64 -14.97
CA THR A 331 18.27 17.85 -15.14
C THR A 331 18.29 16.57 -14.31
N VAL A 332 17.11 16.03 -14.02
CA VAL A 332 16.94 14.75 -13.31
C VAL A 332 16.00 13.84 -14.11
N ARG A 333 16.32 12.54 -14.14
CA ARG A 333 15.46 11.46 -14.66
C ARG A 333 15.14 10.50 -13.52
N ALA A 334 13.92 9.99 -13.46
CA ALA A 334 13.62 8.79 -12.69
C ALA A 334 14.08 7.55 -13.47
N TYR A 335 14.28 6.41 -12.80
CA TYR A 335 14.50 5.13 -13.46
C TYR A 335 13.78 3.96 -12.78
N GLN A 336 13.52 2.92 -13.56
CA GLN A 336 13.18 1.56 -13.09
C GLN A 336 14.11 0.55 -13.77
N GLN A 337 13.60 -0.28 -14.69
CA GLN A 337 14.44 -1.11 -15.56
C GLN A 337 15.11 -0.29 -16.67
N LEU A 338 14.52 0.85 -17.06
CA LEU A 338 15.12 1.86 -17.92
C LEU A 338 14.92 3.28 -17.33
N LEU A 339 15.63 4.26 -17.89
CA LEU A 339 15.46 5.69 -17.64
C LEU A 339 14.14 6.21 -18.22
N GLY A 340 13.41 6.98 -17.43
CA GLY A 340 12.27 7.78 -17.89
C GLY A 340 12.68 9.11 -18.53
N PRO A 341 11.70 9.98 -18.86
CA PRO A 341 11.95 11.31 -19.42
C PRO A 341 12.66 12.24 -18.42
N ALA A 342 13.31 13.28 -18.95
CA ALA A 342 14.04 14.27 -18.15
C ALA A 342 13.15 15.39 -17.64
N SER A 343 13.44 15.87 -16.43
CA SER A 343 12.87 17.10 -15.88
C SER A 343 13.19 18.30 -16.78
N ASN A 344 12.42 19.38 -16.59
CA ASN A 344 12.87 20.71 -17.02
C ASN A 344 14.25 21.01 -16.42
N ALA A 345 15.09 21.71 -17.18
CA ALA A 345 16.45 22.04 -16.77
C ALA A 345 16.48 23.32 -15.92
N ILE A 346 17.16 23.29 -14.78
CA ILE A 346 17.41 24.50 -13.98
C ILE A 346 18.83 25.03 -14.20
N ILE A 347 18.94 26.36 -14.29
CA ILE A 347 20.18 27.07 -14.58
C ILE A 347 20.71 27.72 -13.29
N ILE A 348 21.80 27.17 -12.74
CA ILE A 348 22.40 27.64 -11.48
C ILE A 348 23.83 28.12 -11.74
N ARG A 349 24.20 29.26 -11.13
CA ARG A 349 25.57 29.79 -11.17
C ARG A 349 26.23 29.72 -9.79
N THR A 350 27.42 29.14 -9.71
CA THR A 350 28.21 29.05 -8.47
C THR A 350 28.70 30.43 -7.98
N LEU A 351 28.96 30.52 -6.68
CA LEU A 351 29.41 31.75 -6.01
C LEU A 351 30.92 32.01 -6.22
N PRO A 352 31.43 33.22 -5.97
CA PRO A 352 32.87 33.47 -5.86
C PRO A 352 33.45 32.96 -4.53
N THR A 353 34.74 32.65 -4.51
CA THR A 353 35.47 32.30 -3.28
C THR A 353 35.60 33.51 -2.35
N VAL A 354 35.12 33.39 -1.11
CA VAL A 354 35.24 34.44 -0.08
C VAL A 354 36.64 34.40 0.54
N ILE A 355 37.49 35.35 0.17
CA ILE A 355 38.84 35.50 0.75
C ILE A 355 38.74 36.23 2.10
N THR A 356 38.84 35.50 3.20
CA THR A 356 38.95 36.06 4.56
C THR A 356 40.40 36.43 4.90
N SER A 357 40.97 37.38 4.16
CA SER A 357 42.23 38.05 4.54
C SER A 357 41.97 39.10 5.61
N ASN A 358 42.70 39.05 6.72
CA ASN A 358 42.69 40.09 7.75
C ASN A 358 43.34 41.39 7.24
N LEU A 359 42.94 42.52 7.85
CA LEU A 359 43.10 43.91 7.40
C LEU A 359 42.16 44.26 6.22
N ASP A 360 41.44 45.38 6.22
CA ASP A 360 41.62 46.60 7.02
C ASP A 360 40.58 46.83 8.14
N ALA A 361 41.07 47.29 9.30
CA ALA A 361 40.26 47.66 10.46
C ALA A 361 39.70 49.10 10.37
N ALA A 362 39.04 49.43 9.24
CA ALA A 362 38.58 50.79 8.94
C ALA A 362 37.06 50.92 8.66
N LEU A 363 36.31 49.81 8.56
CA LEU A 363 34.88 49.82 8.19
C LEU A 363 33.96 49.16 9.23
N ILE A 364 34.37 49.10 10.50
CA ILE A 364 33.56 48.56 11.61
C ILE A 364 33.29 49.69 12.63
N VAL A 365 32.39 50.61 12.28
CA VAL A 365 31.88 51.67 13.18
C VAL A 365 30.35 51.84 13.07
N ASP A 366 29.76 51.88 11.87
CA ASP A 366 28.37 52.37 11.69
C ASP A 366 27.24 51.32 11.84
N ILE A 367 27.54 50.02 11.80
CA ILE A 367 26.49 48.98 11.83
C ILE A 367 25.93 48.77 13.25
N THR A 368 26.75 48.91 14.30
CA THR A 368 26.32 48.75 15.70
C THR A 368 25.47 49.93 16.19
N GLY A 369 25.73 51.15 15.71
CA GLY A 369 24.89 52.32 16.00
C GLY A 369 23.49 52.19 15.37
N SER A 370 23.43 51.77 14.11
CA SER A 370 22.19 51.66 13.35
C SER A 370 21.16 50.70 13.97
N PHE A 371 21.61 49.54 14.48
CA PHE A 371 20.72 48.59 15.16
C PHE A 371 20.18 49.11 16.50
N VAL A 372 21.01 49.80 17.31
CA VAL A 372 20.55 50.39 18.58
C VAL A 372 19.54 51.51 18.32
N ILE A 373 19.75 52.33 17.29
CA ILE A 373 18.80 53.37 16.87
C ILE A 373 17.49 52.74 16.38
N LEU A 374 17.53 51.66 15.58
CA LEU A 374 16.33 50.97 15.11
C LEU A 374 15.52 50.35 16.27
N ILE A 375 16.20 49.70 17.22
CA ILE A 375 15.55 49.14 18.42
C ILE A 375 14.94 50.25 19.29
N LEU A 376 15.61 51.39 19.45
CA LEU A 376 15.04 52.56 20.13
C LEU A 376 13.82 53.12 19.39
N PHE A 377 13.86 53.23 18.06
CA PHE A 377 12.70 53.66 17.26
C PHE A 377 11.51 52.72 17.36
N ILE A 378 11.74 51.39 17.36
CA ILE A 378 10.67 50.39 17.54
C ILE A 378 10.05 50.51 18.93
N ASN A 379 10.86 50.63 19.98
CA ASN A 379 10.36 50.81 21.36
C ASN A 379 9.61 52.14 21.54
N VAL A 380 10.10 53.23 20.95
CA VAL A 380 9.42 54.54 20.95
C VAL A 380 8.10 54.46 20.16
N MET A 381 8.06 53.76 19.02
CA MET A 381 6.80 53.54 18.28
C MET A 381 5.80 52.68 19.07
N MET A 382 6.23 51.58 19.71
CA MET A 382 5.34 50.80 20.56
C MET A 382 4.83 51.62 21.75
N PHE A 383 5.66 52.48 22.35
CA PHE A 383 5.23 53.39 23.41
C PHE A 383 4.23 54.44 22.90
N ILE A 384 4.46 55.05 21.72
CA ILE A 384 3.53 55.97 21.08
C ILE A 384 2.20 55.26 20.75
N VAL A 385 2.23 54.03 20.23
CA VAL A 385 1.02 53.24 19.95
C VAL A 385 0.28 52.85 21.22
N MET A 386 0.98 52.54 22.32
CA MET A 386 0.34 52.34 23.63
C MET A 386 -0.30 53.63 24.15
N GLN A 387 0.41 54.76 24.13
CA GLN A 387 -0.13 56.05 24.54
C GLN A 387 -1.32 56.48 23.65
N TYR A 388 -1.28 56.18 22.35
CA TYR A 388 -2.38 56.44 21.42
C TYR A 388 -3.60 55.54 21.71
N LYS A 389 -3.40 54.24 22.00
CA LYS A 389 -4.49 53.34 22.42
C LYS A 389 -5.10 53.77 23.77
N VAL A 390 -4.30 54.25 24.72
CA VAL A 390 -4.78 54.82 25.99
C VAL A 390 -5.51 56.15 25.76
N TYR A 391 -5.04 57.00 24.84
CA TYR A 391 -5.68 58.26 24.48
C TYR A 391 -7.04 58.06 23.78
N VAL A 392 -7.13 57.12 22.84
CA VAL A 392 -8.40 56.71 22.20
C VAL A 392 -9.37 56.17 23.25
N LYS A 393 -8.94 55.20 24.08
CA LYS A 393 -9.79 54.59 25.11
C LYS A 393 -10.23 55.57 26.22
N ASN A 394 -9.49 56.66 26.44
CA ASN A 394 -9.87 57.75 27.34
C ASN A 394 -10.77 58.83 26.70
N ASN A 395 -10.89 58.86 25.37
CA ASN A 395 -11.81 59.74 24.65
C ASN A 395 -13.13 59.03 24.28
N GLU A 396 -13.11 57.73 24.03
CA GLU A 396 -14.31 56.89 23.90
C GLU A 396 -15.16 56.89 25.19
N LEU A 397 -14.61 57.33 26.33
CA LEU A 397 -15.31 57.49 27.61
C LEU A 397 -15.95 58.89 27.83
N LYS A 398 -16.17 59.69 26.77
CA LYS A 398 -16.66 61.09 26.91
C LYS A 398 -17.99 61.44 26.25
N ASP A 399 -18.47 60.66 25.29
CA ASP A 399 -19.69 61.03 24.54
C ASP A 399 -20.98 60.38 25.08
N ASP A 400 -20.90 59.35 25.93
CA ASP A 400 -22.06 58.57 26.44
C ASP A 400 -22.36 58.76 27.94
N ILE A 401 -22.52 60.00 28.44
CA ILE A 401 -23.22 60.27 29.73
C ILE A 401 -24.16 61.49 29.63
N PHE A 402 -25.39 61.23 29.18
CA PHE A 402 -26.66 61.91 29.46
C PHE A 402 -27.72 60.80 29.23
N THR A 403 -28.57 60.36 30.17
CA THR A 403 -29.34 61.07 31.20
C THR A 403 -29.67 60.20 32.45
N GLU A 404 -30.01 60.87 33.56
CA GLU A 404 -31.13 60.63 34.52
C GLU A 404 -32.03 59.36 34.39
N GLU A 405 -32.59 58.74 35.44
CA GLU A 405 -32.47 58.87 36.92
C GLU A 405 -33.23 57.72 37.68
N LEU A 406 -33.12 57.67 39.02
CA LEU A 406 -34.14 57.25 40.03
C LEU A 406 -34.58 55.77 40.27
N LEU A 407 -34.51 55.36 41.57
CA LEU A 407 -35.32 54.34 42.31
C LEU A 407 -35.10 52.85 41.94
N ASP A 408 -35.27 51.81 42.79
CA ASP A 408 -35.55 51.61 44.23
C ASP A 408 -35.29 50.09 44.56
N SER A 409 -35.18 49.52 45.77
CA SER A 409 -34.97 49.98 47.17
C SER A 409 -34.92 48.76 48.14
N PHE A 410 -34.17 48.84 49.27
CA PHE A 410 -34.19 47.89 50.44
C PHE A 410 -33.66 46.44 50.19
N ASP A 411 -33.13 45.67 51.15
CA ASP A 411 -32.56 45.88 52.51
C ASP A 411 -31.70 44.66 52.93
N ASP A 412 -30.83 44.84 53.95
CA ASP A 412 -30.37 43.94 55.06
C ASP A 412 -30.26 42.40 54.88
N ASP A 413 -29.30 41.63 55.42
CA ASP A 413 -28.02 41.83 56.19
C ASP A 413 -27.12 40.58 55.85
N GLU A 414 -26.06 40.08 56.53
CA GLU A 414 -25.42 40.30 57.84
C GLU A 414 -23.87 40.24 57.71
N TYR A 415 -23.19 41.13 58.44
CA TYR A 415 -21.93 41.05 59.21
C TYR A 415 -21.35 39.62 59.48
N GLU A 416 -20.05 39.37 59.75
CA GLU A 416 -18.81 40.15 60.06
C GLU A 416 -17.59 39.27 59.53
N ASP A 417 -16.27 39.52 59.57
CA ASP A 417 -15.32 40.40 60.30
C ASP A 417 -13.99 40.55 59.48
N GLU A 418 -13.04 41.36 59.95
CA GLU A 418 -11.71 41.68 59.36
C GLU A 418 -10.67 40.54 59.46
N GLN A 419 -9.81 40.29 58.47
CA GLN A 419 -8.50 40.93 58.16
C GLN A 419 -7.51 41.14 59.34
N SER A 420 -6.26 40.61 59.21
CA SER A 420 -5.03 41.45 59.21
C SER A 420 -3.67 40.70 59.08
N PHE A 421 -2.87 41.16 58.11
CA PHE A 421 -1.41 41.43 58.12
C PHE A 421 -0.33 40.46 58.71
N THR A 422 0.49 39.95 57.78
CA THR A 422 1.99 39.97 57.73
C THR A 422 2.92 39.13 58.64
N SER A 423 3.79 38.37 57.94
CA SER A 423 5.27 38.27 58.10
C SER A 423 5.90 37.49 59.29
N GLY A 424 7.06 36.87 59.03
CA GLY A 424 7.96 36.28 60.04
C GLY A 424 9.01 35.32 59.45
N THR A 425 10.24 35.30 59.98
CA THR A 425 11.37 34.45 59.51
C THR A 425 12.13 33.77 60.68
N SER A 426 13.08 32.87 60.37
CA SER A 426 14.09 32.26 61.27
C SER A 426 13.60 31.11 62.21
N SER A 427 14.41 30.17 62.71
CA SER A 427 15.75 29.63 62.31
C SER A 427 16.10 28.29 63.01
N SER A 428 17.22 27.68 62.62
CA SER A 428 17.83 26.37 63.00
C SER A 428 18.19 26.11 64.48
N PHE A 429 18.35 24.83 64.89
CA PHE A 429 19.62 24.22 65.42
C PHE A 429 19.54 22.67 65.66
N GLU A 430 20.55 22.02 66.28
CA GLU A 430 20.97 20.60 66.04
C GLU A 430 20.90 19.57 67.23
N ASN A 431 21.19 18.28 66.91
CA ASN A 431 22.07 17.28 67.61
C ASN A 431 21.55 16.13 68.55
N GLY A 432 21.43 14.91 67.99
CA GLY A 432 21.95 13.59 68.50
C GLY A 432 21.34 12.87 69.73
N PRO A 433 21.81 11.66 70.15
CA PRO A 433 22.71 10.66 69.49
C PRO A 433 22.30 9.14 69.62
N LYS A 434 23.23 8.22 69.29
CA LYS A 434 23.16 6.71 69.12
C LYS A 434 23.34 5.87 70.44
N PRO A 435 23.15 4.50 70.52
CA PRO A 435 24.06 3.43 69.99
C PRO A 435 23.47 2.02 69.64
N PHE A 436 24.37 1.05 69.35
CA PHE A 436 24.21 -0.32 68.78
C PHE A 436 24.45 -1.49 69.78
N SER A 437 24.08 -2.74 69.42
CA SER A 437 24.78 -3.98 69.85
C SER A 437 24.54 -5.19 68.90
N TYR A 438 25.19 -6.34 69.14
CA TYR A 438 25.39 -7.49 68.21
C TYR A 438 24.93 -8.87 68.77
N GLY A 439 24.70 -9.88 67.92
CA GLY A 439 24.52 -11.29 68.31
C GLY A 439 24.44 -12.33 67.16
N ASN A 440 25.15 -13.46 67.29
CA ASN A 440 25.22 -14.65 66.39
C ASN A 440 26.10 -15.73 67.10
N PRO A 441 26.28 -17.02 66.67
CA PRO A 441 25.72 -17.77 65.52
C PRO A 441 25.27 -19.25 65.83
N ILE A 442 24.88 -20.05 64.81
CA ILE A 442 25.43 -21.41 64.44
C ILE A 442 24.50 -22.26 63.52
N GLN A 443 24.97 -22.45 62.27
CA GLN A 443 24.93 -23.61 61.33
C GLN A 443 23.74 -24.60 61.18
N ASN A 444 23.16 -24.65 59.96
CA ASN A 444 23.37 -25.69 58.92
C ASN A 444 22.61 -25.28 57.62
N PHE A 445 23.25 -24.98 56.47
CA PHE A 445 23.74 -25.90 55.40
C PHE A 445 22.69 -26.91 54.89
N ASN A 446 22.42 -27.08 53.58
CA ASN A 446 22.89 -26.47 52.30
C ASN A 446 21.80 -26.77 51.22
N ARG A 447 21.56 -26.06 50.11
CA ARG A 447 22.47 -25.51 49.06
C ARG A 447 21.93 -24.22 48.41
N GLN A 448 22.84 -23.35 47.96
CA GLN A 448 22.67 -22.46 46.78
C GLN A 448 23.48 -23.08 45.60
N LYS A 449 23.60 -22.56 44.37
CA LYS A 449 23.91 -21.20 43.84
C LYS A 449 23.84 -21.32 42.29
N TYR A 450 23.81 -20.28 41.44
CA TYR A 450 24.42 -18.94 41.54
C TYR A 450 23.57 -17.83 40.91
N LEU A 451 23.35 -16.74 41.67
CA LEU A 451 23.34 -15.39 41.09
C LEU A 451 24.77 -14.84 41.10
N LYS A 452 25.10 -13.96 40.15
CA LYS A 452 26.33 -13.14 40.15
C LYS A 452 25.94 -11.67 40.07
N LYS A 453 26.59 -10.81 40.87
CA LYS A 453 26.25 -9.39 40.98
C LYS A 453 26.70 -8.58 39.77
N THR A 454 25.88 -7.61 39.38
CA THR A 454 26.31 -6.40 38.65
C THR A 454 27.32 -5.62 39.48
N PRO A 455 28.43 -5.13 38.89
CA PRO A 455 29.26 -4.11 39.51
C PRO A 455 28.69 -2.71 39.20
N SER A 456 28.50 -1.88 40.21
CA SER A 456 28.41 -0.44 40.00
C SER A 456 29.78 0.07 39.53
N ARG A 457 29.81 0.87 38.48
CA ARG A 457 30.97 1.68 38.10
C ARG A 457 30.48 3.08 37.74
N THR A 458 31.11 4.07 38.34
CA THR A 458 30.82 5.49 38.09
C THR A 458 31.12 5.84 36.64
N ALA A 459 30.21 6.54 35.98
CA ALA A 459 30.51 7.20 34.72
C ALA A 459 31.59 8.27 34.96
N HIS A 460 32.60 8.24 34.11
CA HIS A 460 33.52 9.35 33.87
C HIS A 460 33.61 9.52 32.36
N ASP A 461 33.98 10.73 31.97
CA ASP A 461 33.67 11.36 30.70
C ASP A 461 34.31 10.65 29.49
N ASP A 462 33.50 10.32 28.49
CA ASP A 462 33.92 9.83 27.17
C ASP A 462 32.97 10.45 26.13
N PRO A 463 33.43 11.36 25.24
CA PRO A 463 32.55 12.32 24.55
C PRO A 463 32.02 11.89 23.18
N ASP A 464 32.39 10.70 22.66
CA ASP A 464 32.16 10.32 21.26
C ASP A 464 31.26 9.07 21.07
N PHE A 465 30.03 9.08 21.61
CA PHE A 465 28.95 8.19 21.10
C PHE A 465 27.52 8.66 21.47
N GLU A 466 26.94 9.56 20.68
CA GLU A 466 25.50 9.88 20.78
C GLU A 466 24.65 8.75 20.16
N PHE A 467 23.77 8.14 20.95
CA PHE A 467 22.68 7.34 20.41
C PHE A 467 21.62 8.26 19.78
N PRO A 468 21.03 7.93 18.62
CA PRO A 468 19.89 8.67 18.09
C PRO A 468 18.75 8.67 19.10
N VAL A 469 18.30 9.87 19.51
CA VAL A 469 17.12 10.02 20.37
C VAL A 469 15.92 9.45 19.62
N LEU A 470 15.26 8.44 20.20
CA LEU A 470 14.05 7.86 19.63
C LEU A 470 13.00 8.95 19.40
N THR A 471 12.35 8.93 18.24
CA THR A 471 11.22 9.80 17.93
C THR A 471 10.03 9.46 18.84
N SER A 472 9.91 10.20 19.94
CA SER A 472 8.79 10.19 20.88
C SER A 472 8.17 11.58 20.88
N LEU A 473 6.88 11.64 20.62
CA LEU A 473 6.08 12.86 20.54
C LEU A 473 4.72 12.60 21.21
N PRO A 474 4.64 12.62 22.56
CA PRO A 474 3.38 12.53 23.27
C PRO A 474 2.49 13.75 22.95
N ILE A 475 1.32 13.48 22.41
CA ILE A 475 0.30 14.46 22.01
C ILE A 475 -0.87 14.34 22.98
N SER A 476 -1.40 15.43 23.52
CA SER A 476 -2.61 15.35 24.36
C SER A 476 -3.83 14.96 23.51
N ILE A 477 -4.80 14.26 24.09
CA ILE A 477 -6.04 13.90 23.37
C ILE A 477 -6.70 15.15 22.78
N ASN A 478 -6.76 16.25 23.54
CA ASN A 478 -7.31 17.53 23.07
C ASN A 478 -6.51 18.14 21.89
N ASP A 479 -5.18 17.92 21.85
CA ASP A 479 -4.31 18.38 20.76
C ASP A 479 -4.26 17.40 19.57
N LEU A 480 -4.82 16.19 19.69
CA LEU A 480 -4.76 15.17 18.64
C LEU A 480 -5.49 15.62 17.36
N VAL A 481 -6.55 16.41 17.51
CA VAL A 481 -7.25 17.08 16.39
C VAL A 481 -6.27 17.98 15.62
N ASN A 482 -5.64 18.92 16.33
CA ASN A 482 -4.66 19.86 15.79
C ASN A 482 -3.44 19.14 15.19
N HIS A 483 -3.03 18.02 15.78
CA HIS A 483 -1.95 17.19 15.25
C HIS A 483 -2.33 16.58 13.90
N ILE A 484 -3.48 15.90 13.80
CA ILE A 484 -3.90 15.21 12.58
C ILE A 484 -4.19 16.21 11.44
N ALA A 485 -4.80 17.36 11.74
CA ALA A 485 -4.97 18.46 10.80
C ALA A 485 -3.62 18.88 10.18
N LYS A 486 -2.67 19.24 11.05
CA LYS A 486 -1.35 19.80 10.72
C LYS A 486 -0.37 18.80 10.08
N TYR A 487 -0.55 17.50 10.34
CA TYR A 487 0.32 16.43 9.83
C TYR A 487 -0.30 15.58 8.72
N SER A 488 -1.53 15.89 8.28
CA SER A 488 -2.20 15.29 7.11
C SER A 488 -1.27 15.03 5.91
N ASN A 489 -0.49 16.04 5.50
CA ASN A 489 0.49 15.96 4.40
C ASN A 489 1.94 15.63 4.85
N LYS A 490 2.18 15.32 6.14
CA LYS A 490 3.52 15.31 6.77
C LYS A 490 3.84 14.08 7.63
N PHE A 491 2.97 13.07 7.68
CA PHE A 491 3.24 11.79 8.37
C PHE A 491 4.39 10.97 7.76
N GLU A 492 4.72 11.17 6.48
CA GLU A 492 5.82 10.43 5.82
C GLU A 492 7.18 10.68 6.48
N ASP A 493 7.56 11.95 6.72
CA ASP A 493 8.82 12.30 7.38
C ASP A 493 8.90 11.71 8.81
N GLN A 494 7.79 11.70 9.54
CA GLN A 494 7.71 11.07 10.86
C GLN A 494 7.90 9.54 10.75
N TYR A 495 7.27 8.89 9.76
CA TYR A 495 7.36 7.46 9.50
C TYR A 495 8.77 7.01 9.06
N LEU A 496 9.42 7.77 8.17
CA LEU A 496 10.79 7.52 7.68
C LEU A 496 11.84 7.67 8.80
N ARG A 497 11.54 8.46 9.84
CA ARG A 497 12.39 8.64 11.03
C ARG A 497 12.14 7.61 12.14
N LEU A 498 11.22 6.65 11.94
CA LEU A 498 11.02 5.57 12.91
C LEU A 498 12.20 4.60 12.91
N TYR A 499 12.52 4.08 14.09
CA TYR A 499 13.54 3.06 14.33
C TYR A 499 13.37 1.87 13.38
N THR A 500 14.47 1.36 12.83
CA THR A 500 14.46 0.29 11.80
C THR A 500 14.79 -1.09 12.36
N GLY A 501 15.47 -1.16 13.51
CA GLY A 501 15.83 -2.42 14.17
C GLY A 501 17.06 -3.13 13.62
N ASN A 502 17.83 -2.49 12.74
CA ASN A 502 19.01 -3.06 12.08
C ASN A 502 20.19 -3.35 13.04
N ASP A 503 20.17 -2.75 14.23
CA ASP A 503 21.13 -2.88 15.32
C ASP A 503 20.90 -4.11 16.22
N ARG A 504 19.73 -4.77 16.13
CA ARG A 504 19.39 -5.93 16.96
C ARG A 504 19.73 -7.27 16.28
N PRO A 505 20.37 -8.22 16.98
CA PRO A 505 20.81 -9.48 16.40
C PRO A 505 19.62 -10.40 16.10
N CYS A 506 19.68 -11.07 14.94
CA CYS A 506 18.66 -11.98 14.41
C CYS A 506 19.27 -13.34 13.99
N THR A 507 20.43 -13.68 14.57
CA THR A 507 21.34 -14.72 14.08
C THR A 507 20.71 -16.12 14.08
N VAL A 508 19.87 -16.44 15.06
CA VAL A 508 19.17 -17.73 15.16
C VAL A 508 18.17 -17.89 14.01
N GLY A 509 17.50 -16.82 13.61
CA GLY A 509 16.52 -16.84 12.53
C GLY A 509 17.12 -16.92 11.12
N TYR A 510 18.40 -16.53 10.97
CA TYR A 510 19.14 -16.56 9.70
C TYR A 510 19.98 -17.83 9.49
N THR A 511 19.99 -18.80 10.42
CA THR A 511 20.71 -20.07 10.22
C THR A 511 20.13 -20.86 9.04
N ASP A 512 20.96 -21.69 8.38
CA ASP A 512 20.51 -22.58 7.30
C ASP A 512 19.39 -23.53 7.75
N GLU A 513 19.35 -23.87 9.03
CA GLU A 513 18.37 -24.73 9.69
C GLU A 513 17.02 -24.06 9.98
N ASN A 514 16.98 -22.73 10.09
CA ASN A 514 15.77 -21.97 10.45
C ASN A 514 15.24 -21.08 9.33
N LYS A 515 16.08 -20.69 8.35
CA LYS A 515 15.68 -19.77 7.26
C LYS A 515 14.50 -20.26 6.40
N TYR A 516 14.28 -21.57 6.31
CA TYR A 516 13.14 -22.18 5.61
C TYR A 516 11.88 -22.36 6.48
N LEU A 517 11.98 -22.05 7.78
CA LEU A 517 10.85 -21.92 8.71
C LEU A 517 10.31 -20.48 8.73
N ASN A 518 11.00 -19.53 8.10
CA ASN A 518 10.53 -18.16 7.89
C ASN A 518 9.76 -18.04 6.57
N ARG A 519 8.53 -17.53 6.63
CA ARG A 519 7.68 -17.28 5.45
C ARG A 519 8.25 -16.23 4.51
N PHE A 520 8.94 -15.24 5.06
CA PHE A 520 9.72 -14.26 4.31
C PHE A 520 11.12 -14.22 4.90
N GLN A 521 12.15 -14.52 4.10
CA GLN A 521 13.55 -14.48 4.56
C GLN A 521 13.95 -13.11 5.11
N GLN A 522 13.31 -12.04 4.62
CA GLN A 522 13.49 -10.65 5.02
C GLN A 522 12.83 -10.27 6.37
N ILE A 523 12.12 -11.20 7.04
CA ILE A 523 11.32 -10.93 8.24
C ILE A 523 11.47 -12.10 9.24
N THR A 524 12.18 -11.85 10.33
CA THR A 524 12.53 -12.85 11.35
C THR A 524 12.47 -12.26 12.76
N VAL A 525 12.77 -13.07 13.78
CA VAL A 525 12.81 -12.70 15.20
C VAL A 525 14.17 -12.13 15.61
N TYR A 526 14.19 -11.27 16.63
CA TYR A 526 15.41 -10.92 17.36
C TYR A 526 15.81 -12.06 18.30
N ASP A 527 17.12 -12.24 18.52
CA ASP A 527 17.64 -13.36 19.31
C ASP A 527 17.31 -13.24 20.81
N ASP A 528 17.00 -12.04 21.32
CA ASP A 528 16.82 -11.75 22.74
C ASP A 528 15.36 -11.85 23.24
N ASN A 529 14.35 -11.74 22.37
CA ASN A 529 12.93 -11.84 22.73
C ASN A 529 12.10 -12.82 21.88
N ARG A 530 12.75 -13.62 21.03
CA ARG A 530 12.09 -14.76 20.35
C ARG A 530 11.48 -15.74 21.36
N ILE A 531 10.40 -16.39 20.95
CA ILE A 531 9.87 -17.53 21.70
C ILE A 531 10.74 -18.77 21.41
N ILE A 532 10.98 -19.59 22.42
CA ILE A 532 11.73 -20.83 22.33
C ILE A 532 10.74 -21.98 22.55
N LEU A 533 10.56 -22.86 21.55
CA LEU A 533 9.68 -24.00 21.70
C LEU A 533 10.39 -25.11 22.47
N THR A 534 9.84 -25.51 23.61
CA THR A 534 10.40 -26.58 24.45
C THR A 534 10.43 -27.90 23.67
N PRO A 535 11.58 -28.59 23.59
CA PRO A 535 11.66 -29.92 23.01
C PRO A 535 10.88 -30.94 23.86
N ASN A 536 10.01 -31.74 23.23
CA ASN A 536 9.34 -32.86 23.89
C ASN A 536 9.85 -34.20 23.31
N PRO A 537 10.79 -34.90 23.98
CA PRO A 537 11.41 -36.11 23.46
C PRO A 537 10.45 -37.33 23.37
N ASN A 538 9.24 -37.22 23.92
CA ASN A 538 8.20 -38.23 23.75
C ASN A 538 7.37 -38.02 22.46
N LEU A 539 7.55 -36.88 21.77
CA LEU A 539 6.82 -36.49 20.56
C LEU A 539 7.81 -36.20 19.42
N TYR A 540 8.00 -37.17 18.52
CA TYR A 540 8.96 -37.16 17.40
C TYR A 540 8.86 -35.95 16.42
N MET A 541 7.79 -35.15 16.50
CA MET A 541 7.60 -33.92 15.70
C MET A 541 7.87 -32.63 16.51
N CYS A 542 8.39 -32.73 17.73
CA CYS A 542 8.53 -31.61 18.67
C CYS A 542 9.99 -31.43 19.16
N GLU A 543 10.97 -31.70 18.29
CA GLU A 543 12.40 -31.65 18.62
C GLU A 543 13.03 -30.26 18.39
N ARG A 544 12.47 -29.44 17.49
CA ARG A 544 13.03 -28.12 17.12
C ARG A 544 12.75 -27.05 18.18
N GLU A 545 13.66 -26.10 18.37
CA GLU A 545 13.50 -24.98 19.33
C GLU A 545 13.02 -23.65 18.71
N TYR A 546 12.94 -23.58 17.38
CA TYR A 546 12.69 -22.34 16.64
C TYR A 546 11.24 -22.21 16.15
N ILE A 547 10.69 -21.01 16.30
CA ILE A 547 9.53 -20.51 15.57
C ILE A 547 9.69 -19.01 15.33
N ASN A 548 9.14 -18.50 14.22
CA ASN A 548 9.14 -17.06 13.92
C ASN A 548 8.02 -16.33 14.71
N ALA A 549 8.16 -16.30 16.03
CA ALA A 549 7.29 -15.61 16.97
C ALA A 549 8.11 -14.83 18.02
N SER A 550 7.62 -13.65 18.37
CA SER A 550 8.20 -12.77 19.41
C SER A 550 7.15 -12.49 20.49
N TYR A 551 7.58 -12.39 21.75
CA TYR A 551 6.76 -11.72 22.76
C TYR A 551 6.75 -10.21 22.49
N ILE A 552 5.59 -9.59 22.69
CA ILE A 552 5.37 -8.15 22.56
C ILE A 552 4.65 -7.66 23.81
N ASP A 553 5.10 -6.54 24.37
CA ASP A 553 4.47 -5.91 25.53
C ASP A 553 3.20 -5.15 25.13
N GLY A 554 2.21 -5.14 26.02
CA GLY A 554 1.11 -4.17 25.99
C GLY A 554 1.50 -2.89 26.74
N TYR A 555 0.56 -1.95 26.87
CA TYR A 555 0.87 -0.68 27.55
C TYR A 555 1.23 -0.87 29.04
N SER A 556 0.42 -1.61 29.80
CA SER A 556 0.68 -1.88 31.24
C SER A 556 1.09 -3.32 31.55
N SER A 557 1.21 -4.19 30.55
CA SER A 557 1.34 -5.64 30.73
C SER A 557 2.48 -6.20 29.88
N SER A 558 3.54 -6.65 30.53
CA SER A 558 4.65 -7.32 29.85
C SER A 558 4.19 -8.62 29.19
N ASN A 559 4.64 -8.90 27.96
CA ASN A 559 4.23 -10.05 27.15
C ASN A 559 2.70 -10.17 26.95
N LYS A 560 1.92 -9.07 26.91
CA LYS A 560 0.46 -9.08 26.61
C LYS A 560 0.15 -9.80 25.29
N PHE A 561 1.08 -9.75 24.34
CA PHE A 561 0.90 -10.25 22.98
C PHE A 561 2.00 -11.22 22.54
N ILE A 562 1.64 -12.13 21.64
CA ILE A 562 2.57 -12.91 20.83
C ILE A 562 2.39 -12.51 19.37
N ALA A 563 3.40 -11.88 18.76
CA ALA A 563 3.39 -11.56 17.33
C ALA A 563 4.14 -12.65 16.54
N THR A 564 3.43 -13.32 15.63
CA THR A 564 3.95 -14.46 14.87
C THR A 564 3.57 -14.38 13.39
N GLN A 565 4.33 -15.06 12.53
CA GLN A 565 3.96 -15.22 11.11
C GLN A 565 2.73 -16.13 10.95
N GLY A 566 1.99 -15.99 9.85
CA GLY A 566 0.96 -16.96 9.47
C GLY A 566 1.58 -18.31 9.12
N PRO A 567 1.13 -19.43 9.72
CA PRO A 567 1.79 -20.72 9.59
C PRO A 567 1.93 -21.20 8.14
N MET A 568 2.93 -22.06 7.93
CA MET A 568 3.24 -22.75 6.67
C MET A 568 3.09 -24.27 6.88
N VAL A 569 2.99 -25.04 5.79
CA VAL A 569 2.81 -26.51 5.84
C VAL A 569 3.86 -27.18 6.73
N ASN A 570 5.12 -26.73 6.64
CA ASN A 570 6.26 -27.23 7.41
C ASN A 570 6.38 -26.67 8.84
N THR A 571 5.48 -25.76 9.26
CA THR A 571 5.44 -25.14 10.61
C THR A 571 4.09 -25.29 11.33
N LEU A 572 3.09 -25.98 10.76
CA LEU A 572 1.76 -26.14 11.38
C LEU A 572 1.81 -26.79 12.78
N ALA A 573 2.60 -27.85 12.93
CA ALA A 573 2.80 -28.51 14.22
C ALA A 573 3.58 -27.63 15.23
N ASP A 574 4.51 -26.80 14.74
CA ASP A 574 5.24 -25.84 15.59
C ASP A 574 4.35 -24.68 16.05
N PHE A 575 3.41 -24.24 15.21
CA PHE A 575 2.41 -23.23 15.55
C PHE A 575 1.40 -23.75 16.60
N TRP A 576 0.94 -24.99 16.49
CA TRP A 576 0.12 -25.60 17.54
C TRP A 576 0.91 -25.94 18.82
N ARG A 577 2.21 -26.20 18.72
CA ARG A 577 3.10 -26.31 19.89
C ARG A 577 3.29 -24.98 20.61
N LEU A 578 3.40 -23.87 19.87
CA LEU A 578 3.39 -22.51 20.46
C LEU A 578 2.10 -22.26 21.25
N ILE A 579 0.94 -22.58 20.67
CA ILE A 579 -0.37 -22.45 21.35
C ILE A 579 -0.44 -23.35 22.60
N TRP A 580 0.03 -24.60 22.53
CA TRP A 580 0.01 -25.52 23.67
C TRP A 580 0.94 -25.10 24.81
N GLN A 581 2.09 -24.49 24.48
CA GLN A 581 3.08 -24.02 25.45
C GLN A 581 2.64 -22.72 26.13
N GLU A 582 2.25 -21.72 25.34
CA GLU A 582 1.96 -20.36 25.84
C GLU A 582 0.51 -20.16 26.28
N ARG A 583 -0.37 -21.14 26.01
CA ARG A 583 -1.79 -21.17 26.37
C ARG A 583 -2.57 -19.87 26.07
N PRO A 584 -2.42 -19.25 24.86
CA PRO A 584 -3.20 -18.07 24.52
C PRO A 584 -4.69 -18.41 24.46
N MET A 585 -5.52 -17.68 25.19
CA MET A 585 -6.98 -17.84 25.13
C MET A 585 -7.59 -17.19 23.88
N HIS A 586 -6.87 -16.25 23.26
CA HIS A 586 -7.32 -15.49 22.09
C HIS A 586 -6.30 -15.56 20.96
N ILE A 587 -6.76 -15.90 19.76
CA ILE A 587 -5.98 -15.79 18.50
C ILE A 587 -6.64 -14.73 17.63
N VAL A 588 -5.88 -13.74 17.16
CA VAL A 588 -6.34 -12.68 16.25
C VAL A 588 -5.64 -12.87 14.90
N MET A 589 -6.42 -13.25 13.88
CA MET A 589 -5.97 -13.54 12.52
C MET A 589 -6.42 -12.42 11.57
N LEU A 590 -5.44 -11.68 11.06
CA LEU A 590 -5.63 -10.44 10.27
C LEU A 590 -5.27 -10.64 8.78
N THR A 591 -5.55 -11.83 8.23
CA THR A 591 -5.29 -12.17 6.82
C THR A 591 -6.16 -13.34 6.43
N ASP A 592 -6.68 -13.35 5.21
CA ASP A 592 -7.33 -14.54 4.68
C ASP A 592 -6.30 -15.60 4.23
N PRO A 593 -6.67 -16.91 4.20
CA PRO A 593 -5.82 -17.95 3.64
C PRO A 593 -5.60 -17.84 2.12
N LYS A 594 -6.42 -17.03 1.42
CA LYS A 594 -6.42 -16.88 -0.05
C LYS A 594 -6.70 -15.43 -0.48
N GLU A 595 -5.67 -14.72 -0.91
CA GLU A 595 -5.78 -13.55 -1.80
C GLU A 595 -4.97 -13.87 -3.07
N CYS A 596 -5.68 -14.01 -4.20
CA CYS A 596 -5.22 -14.43 -5.53
C CYS A 596 -4.65 -15.86 -5.73
N ILE A 597 -4.82 -16.37 -6.96
CA ILE A 597 -4.60 -17.78 -7.39
C ILE A 597 -3.12 -18.24 -7.34
N LYS A 598 -2.16 -17.33 -7.12
CA LYS A 598 -0.72 -17.63 -7.22
C LYS A 598 0.04 -17.72 -5.89
N ASN A 599 -0.44 -17.12 -4.79
CA ASN A 599 0.28 -17.06 -3.51
C ASN A 599 -0.64 -17.37 -2.31
N LYS A 600 -0.26 -18.32 -1.44
CA LYS A 600 -0.94 -18.55 -0.16
C LYS A 600 -0.34 -17.66 0.94
N TRP A 601 -1.11 -16.72 1.47
CA TRP A 601 -0.65 -15.80 2.52
C TRP A 601 -0.59 -16.43 3.92
N CYS A 602 -1.45 -17.39 4.20
CA CYS A 602 -1.48 -18.21 5.42
C CYS A 602 -1.98 -19.62 5.08
N GLU A 603 -1.49 -20.67 5.73
CA GLU A 603 -2.14 -21.97 5.67
C GLU A 603 -3.34 -22.02 6.63
N GLN A 604 -4.34 -22.84 6.30
CA GLN A 604 -5.42 -23.18 7.23
C GLN A 604 -4.86 -24.06 8.36
N TYR A 605 -5.15 -23.70 9.61
CA TYR A 605 -4.65 -24.40 10.81
C TYR A 605 -5.77 -24.86 11.76
N TRP A 606 -7.01 -24.92 11.28
CA TRP A 606 -8.20 -25.28 12.06
C TRP A 606 -9.19 -26.11 11.20
N PRO A 607 -10.01 -27.00 11.79
CA PRO A 607 -10.97 -27.85 11.06
C PRO A 607 -11.98 -27.05 10.22
N ARG A 608 -12.62 -27.69 9.23
CA ARG A 608 -13.57 -27.03 8.31
C ARG A 608 -15.01 -27.09 8.79
N ALA A 609 -15.41 -28.21 9.39
CA ALA A 609 -16.78 -28.43 9.86
C ALA A 609 -16.89 -28.35 11.39
N LEU A 610 -18.07 -27.98 11.87
CA LEU A 610 -18.39 -27.98 13.30
C LEU A 610 -18.35 -29.42 13.84
N MET A 611 -17.76 -29.62 15.01
CA MET A 611 -17.45 -30.92 15.62
C MET A 611 -16.48 -31.82 14.82
N GLU A 612 -15.78 -31.29 13.82
CA GLU A 612 -14.69 -31.99 13.12
C GLU A 612 -13.39 -31.91 13.93
N GLU A 613 -12.60 -33.00 13.90
CA GLU A 613 -11.24 -33.07 14.46
C GLU A 613 -10.20 -33.08 13.33
N GLU A 614 -9.25 -32.16 13.35
CA GLU A 614 -8.09 -32.15 12.45
C GLU A 614 -6.78 -32.30 13.25
N LYS A 615 -5.76 -32.92 12.63
CA LYS A 615 -4.50 -33.27 13.30
C LYS A 615 -3.31 -32.48 12.77
N PHE A 616 -2.70 -31.68 13.64
CA PHE A 616 -1.54 -30.85 13.32
C PHE A 616 -0.30 -31.39 14.06
N GLY A 617 0.28 -32.46 13.52
CA GLY A 617 1.32 -33.22 14.24
C GLY A 617 0.70 -34.01 15.41
N PRO A 618 1.18 -33.84 16.66
CA PRO A 618 0.62 -34.53 17.82
C PRO A 618 -0.68 -33.89 18.36
N PHE A 619 -1.00 -32.67 17.93
CA PHE A 619 -2.16 -31.91 18.40
C PHE A 619 -3.41 -32.32 17.63
N ILE A 620 -4.48 -32.68 18.35
CA ILE A 620 -5.82 -32.87 17.78
C ILE A 620 -6.63 -31.62 18.12
N VAL A 621 -7.18 -30.97 17.11
CA VAL A 621 -7.94 -29.72 17.24
C VAL A 621 -9.38 -29.96 16.80
N THR A 622 -10.33 -29.63 17.67
CA THR A 622 -11.77 -29.73 17.44
C THR A 622 -12.37 -28.34 17.25
N LEU A 623 -13.17 -28.13 16.20
CA LEU A 623 -13.93 -26.89 16.00
C LEU A 623 -15.27 -26.98 16.76
N THR A 624 -15.41 -26.29 17.89
CA THR A 624 -16.54 -26.44 18.81
C THR A 624 -17.65 -25.40 18.64
N ASN A 625 -17.35 -24.22 18.09
CA ASN A 625 -18.34 -23.19 17.77
C ASN A 625 -17.88 -22.32 16.59
N VAL A 626 -18.84 -21.75 15.83
CA VAL A 626 -18.61 -20.74 14.79
C VAL A 626 -19.70 -19.67 14.86
N ALA A 627 -19.30 -18.41 15.02
CA ALA A 627 -20.18 -17.24 14.85
C ALA A 627 -19.65 -16.38 13.71
N ASN A 628 -20.47 -16.14 12.69
CA ASN A 628 -20.12 -15.28 11.55
C ASN A 628 -20.73 -13.90 11.77
N HIS A 629 -19.90 -12.85 11.71
CA HIS A 629 -20.31 -11.45 11.64
C HIS A 629 -20.00 -10.93 10.22
N PRO A 630 -20.56 -9.77 9.78
CA PRO A 630 -20.40 -9.30 8.40
C PRO A 630 -18.94 -9.14 7.93
N SER A 631 -18.05 -8.72 8.85
CA SER A 631 -16.64 -8.44 8.54
C SER A 631 -15.62 -9.39 9.19
N PHE A 632 -16.05 -10.30 10.05
CA PHE A 632 -15.16 -11.24 10.73
C PHE A 632 -15.87 -12.53 11.17
N THR A 633 -15.10 -13.61 11.32
CA THR A 633 -15.59 -14.87 11.87
C THR A 633 -14.94 -15.17 13.22
N ILE A 634 -15.74 -15.60 14.19
CA ILE A 634 -15.26 -16.07 15.50
C ILE A 634 -15.41 -17.60 15.55
N ARG A 635 -14.37 -18.30 16.01
CA ARG A 635 -14.37 -19.76 16.18
C ARG A 635 -13.89 -20.15 17.56
N SER A 636 -14.60 -21.04 18.23
CA SER A 636 -14.09 -21.69 19.45
C SER A 636 -13.39 -22.98 19.05
N LEU A 637 -12.12 -23.11 19.43
CA LEU A 637 -11.26 -24.25 19.12
C LEU A 637 -10.86 -24.92 20.44
N ASN A 638 -10.94 -26.24 20.51
CA ASN A 638 -10.38 -27.02 21.61
C ASN A 638 -9.24 -27.88 21.09
N VAL A 639 -8.08 -27.86 21.74
CA VAL A 639 -6.92 -28.70 21.41
C VAL A 639 -6.59 -29.67 22.54
N ILE A 640 -6.18 -30.88 22.18
CA ILE A 640 -5.67 -31.92 23.09
C ILE A 640 -4.41 -32.59 22.51
N ILE A 641 -3.64 -33.26 23.37
CA ILE A 641 -2.61 -34.23 22.97
C ILE A 641 -3.10 -35.63 23.39
N PRO A 642 -3.06 -36.66 22.52
CA PRO A 642 -3.45 -38.02 22.87
C PRO A 642 -2.33 -38.79 23.61
N ASP A 643 -1.73 -38.18 24.63
CA ASP A 643 -0.63 -38.77 25.43
C ASP A 643 -1.11 -39.50 26.70
N GLY A 644 -2.40 -39.45 27.00
CA GLY A 644 -3.01 -40.04 28.19
C GLY A 644 -3.15 -39.07 29.37
N SER A 645 -2.74 -37.81 29.21
CA SER A 645 -3.23 -36.72 30.04
C SER A 645 -4.68 -36.38 29.67
N ASN A 646 -5.45 -35.91 30.66
CA ASN A 646 -6.75 -35.26 30.42
C ASN A 646 -6.57 -33.73 30.35
N ASP A 647 -5.45 -33.26 29.80
CA ASP A 647 -5.19 -31.84 29.59
C ASP A 647 -5.82 -31.40 28.26
N SER A 648 -6.42 -30.22 28.25
CA SER A 648 -7.10 -29.65 27.08
C SER A 648 -7.08 -28.13 27.17
N HIS A 649 -6.83 -27.47 26.04
CA HIS A 649 -6.84 -26.01 25.97
C HIS A 649 -7.94 -25.54 25.01
N THR A 650 -8.88 -24.73 25.51
CA THR A 650 -9.95 -24.13 24.71
C THR A 650 -9.65 -22.65 24.49
N LEU A 651 -9.72 -22.19 23.26
CA LEU A 651 -9.36 -20.84 22.84
C LEU A 651 -10.34 -20.30 21.79
N THR A 652 -10.36 -18.99 21.60
CA THR A 652 -11.19 -18.32 20.59
C THR A 652 -10.33 -17.69 19.50
N GLN A 653 -10.54 -18.10 18.26
CA GLN A 653 -9.97 -17.48 17.05
C GLN A 653 -10.92 -16.39 16.54
N TYR A 654 -10.38 -15.18 16.35
CA TYR A 654 -11.02 -14.02 15.75
C TYR A 654 -10.36 -13.79 14.38
N HIS A 655 -11.09 -14.05 13.30
CA HIS A 655 -10.59 -13.98 11.92
C HIS A 655 -11.24 -12.81 11.18
N LEU A 656 -10.47 -11.76 10.88
CA LEU A 656 -10.93 -10.62 10.09
C LEU A 656 -10.90 -10.98 8.60
N THR A 657 -12.08 -10.99 7.96
CA THR A 657 -12.30 -11.46 6.57
C THR A 657 -12.50 -10.30 5.58
N SER A 658 -12.12 -9.08 5.97
CA SER A 658 -12.41 -7.84 5.22
C SER A 658 -11.25 -6.83 5.22
N TRP A 659 -10.00 -7.29 5.35
CA TRP A 659 -8.83 -6.42 5.17
C TRP A 659 -8.32 -6.47 3.72
N PRO A 660 -8.54 -5.44 2.89
CA PRO A 660 -8.14 -5.45 1.48
C PRO A 660 -6.61 -5.48 1.29
N ASP A 661 -6.16 -6.02 0.14
CA ASP A 661 -4.76 -5.98 -0.33
C ASP A 661 -4.10 -4.59 -0.19
N HIS A 662 -4.84 -3.52 -0.50
CA HIS A 662 -4.36 -2.13 -0.44
C HIS A 662 -5.34 -1.22 0.31
N GLY A 663 -5.02 -0.89 1.56
CA GLY A 663 -5.80 -0.03 2.45
C GLY A 663 -5.82 -0.55 3.88
N VAL A 664 -6.65 0.06 4.73
CA VAL A 664 -6.79 -0.30 6.15
C VAL A 664 -8.27 -0.24 6.57
N PRO A 665 -8.79 -1.18 7.39
CA PRO A 665 -10.23 -1.47 7.44
C PRO A 665 -10.91 -0.86 8.67
N LYS A 666 -12.08 -0.24 8.49
CA LYS A 666 -12.93 0.20 9.62
C LYS A 666 -13.24 -0.93 10.63
N PRO A 667 -13.58 -2.18 10.21
CA PRO A 667 -13.98 -3.24 11.14
C PRO A 667 -12.88 -3.74 12.09
N LEU A 668 -11.63 -3.27 11.94
CA LEU A 668 -10.54 -3.59 12.87
C LEU A 668 -10.81 -3.08 14.29
N LEU A 669 -11.52 -1.95 14.43
CA LEU A 669 -11.84 -1.33 15.72
C LEU A 669 -12.93 -2.11 16.48
N SER A 670 -14.03 -2.45 15.83
CA SER A 670 -15.08 -3.29 16.43
C SER A 670 -14.55 -4.69 16.79
N LEU A 671 -13.60 -5.22 16.01
CA LEU A 671 -12.89 -6.47 16.33
C LEU A 671 -11.98 -6.31 17.57
N HIS A 672 -11.20 -5.23 17.66
CA HIS A 672 -10.37 -4.93 18.84
C HIS A 672 -11.21 -4.83 20.11
N LYS A 673 -12.31 -4.05 20.07
CA LYS A 673 -13.30 -3.95 21.15
C LYS A 673 -13.80 -5.31 21.61
N GLN A 674 -14.18 -6.21 20.69
CA GLN A 674 -14.71 -7.52 21.05
C GLN A 674 -13.64 -8.48 21.60
N VAL A 675 -12.39 -8.38 21.14
CA VAL A 675 -11.26 -9.12 21.72
C VAL A 675 -10.98 -8.63 23.15
N MET A 676 -10.83 -7.32 23.35
CA MET A 676 -10.47 -6.77 24.67
C MET A 676 -11.61 -6.87 25.70
N ALA A 677 -12.87 -6.82 25.26
CA ALA A 677 -14.03 -7.06 26.12
C ALA A 677 -14.15 -8.51 26.64
N THR A 678 -13.34 -9.44 26.12
CA THR A 678 -13.37 -10.87 26.49
C THR A 678 -12.02 -11.42 26.96
N TRP A 679 -11.00 -10.57 27.13
CA TRP A 679 -9.65 -10.97 27.57
C TRP A 679 -9.31 -10.38 28.94
N SER A 680 -8.58 -11.15 29.77
CA SER A 680 -7.98 -10.67 31.01
C SER A 680 -6.48 -11.00 31.12
N PRO A 681 -5.68 -10.21 31.86
CA PRO A 681 -4.26 -10.53 32.10
C PRO A 681 -4.00 -11.89 32.77
N SER A 682 -5.01 -12.48 33.40
CA SER A 682 -4.97 -13.82 34.01
C SER A 682 -5.09 -14.98 33.00
N GLU A 683 -5.50 -14.70 31.76
CA GLU A 683 -5.80 -15.70 30.72
C GLU A 683 -4.67 -15.90 29.72
N GLY A 684 -3.48 -15.37 30.01
CA GLY A 684 -2.31 -15.49 29.15
C GLY A 684 -2.29 -14.49 27.98
N PRO A 685 -1.33 -14.64 27.05
CA PRO A 685 -1.12 -13.68 25.97
C PRO A 685 -2.17 -13.79 24.86
N ILE A 686 -2.41 -12.69 24.15
CA ILE A 686 -3.17 -12.68 22.90
C ILE A 686 -2.21 -12.98 21.74
N LEU A 687 -2.44 -14.06 20.99
CA LEU A 687 -1.63 -14.41 19.81
C LEU A 687 -2.16 -13.67 18.59
N VAL A 688 -1.38 -12.77 18.00
CA VAL A 688 -1.78 -11.94 16.86
C VAL A 688 -0.92 -12.27 15.65
N HIS A 689 -1.54 -12.58 14.51
CA HIS A 689 -0.83 -12.85 13.26
C HIS A 689 -1.53 -12.31 12.02
N CYS A 690 -0.74 -12.09 10.97
CA CYS A 690 -1.21 -11.92 9.60
C CYS A 690 -0.42 -12.89 8.72
N SER A 691 0.07 -12.47 7.55
CA SER A 691 1.03 -13.27 6.78
C SER A 691 2.44 -13.20 7.39
N ALA A 692 3.03 -12.01 7.49
CA ALA A 692 4.39 -11.81 8.04
C ALA A 692 4.44 -11.63 9.57
N GLY A 693 3.32 -11.27 10.20
CA GLY A 693 3.27 -10.99 11.63
C GLY A 693 3.91 -9.66 12.04
N VAL A 694 3.94 -8.65 11.15
CA VAL A 694 4.57 -7.34 11.43
C VAL A 694 3.71 -6.13 11.01
N GLY A 695 3.16 -6.11 9.79
CA GLY A 695 2.32 -4.99 9.30
C GLY A 695 0.95 -4.90 9.98
N ARG A 696 -0.05 -5.62 9.43
CA ARG A 696 -1.42 -5.72 9.99
C ARG A 696 -1.42 -6.06 11.50
N THR A 697 -0.57 -7.00 11.92
CA THR A 697 -0.30 -7.37 13.33
C THR A 697 0.20 -6.22 14.19
N GLY A 698 1.20 -5.46 13.72
CA GLY A 698 1.74 -4.32 14.46
C GLY A 698 0.72 -3.18 14.57
N THR A 699 -0.13 -3.00 13.55
CA THR A 699 -1.21 -1.99 13.58
C THR A 699 -2.23 -2.30 14.68
N PHE A 700 -2.72 -3.54 14.77
CA PHE A 700 -3.67 -3.96 15.81
C PHE A 700 -3.10 -3.78 17.23
N ILE A 701 -1.84 -4.20 17.45
CA ILE A 701 -1.18 -4.06 18.75
C ILE A 701 -0.89 -2.59 19.07
N ALA A 702 -0.52 -1.77 18.08
CA ALA A 702 -0.27 -0.35 18.30
C ALA A 702 -1.55 0.43 18.65
N ILE A 703 -2.71 0.07 18.06
CA ILE A 703 -4.02 0.63 18.44
C ILE A 703 -4.31 0.32 19.91
N ASP A 704 -4.18 -0.95 20.32
CA ASP A 704 -4.42 -1.35 21.71
C ASP A 704 -3.56 -0.57 22.71
N ILE A 705 -2.25 -0.44 22.43
CA ILE A 705 -1.31 0.29 23.30
C ILE A 705 -1.62 1.79 23.31
N ALA A 706 -2.06 2.35 22.18
CA ALA A 706 -2.39 3.78 22.06
C ALA A 706 -3.69 4.14 22.80
N LEU A 707 -4.73 3.30 22.72
CA LEU A 707 -5.97 3.48 23.45
C LEU A 707 -5.75 3.28 24.96
N GLU A 708 -5.01 2.24 25.36
CA GLU A 708 -4.67 2.02 26.77
C GLU A 708 -3.78 3.15 27.35
N GLN A 709 -2.98 3.84 26.51
CA GLN A 709 -2.28 5.07 26.91
C GLN A 709 -3.24 6.26 27.06
N ALA A 710 -4.11 6.47 26.08
CA ALA A 710 -5.09 7.57 26.06
C ALA A 710 -5.95 7.56 27.34
N ASP A 711 -6.56 6.41 27.65
CA ASP A 711 -7.45 6.22 28.81
C ASP A 711 -6.76 6.48 30.17
N ARG A 712 -5.44 6.29 30.24
CA ARG A 712 -4.67 6.35 31.50
C ARG A 712 -3.94 7.68 31.71
N GLU A 713 -3.41 8.27 30.64
CA GLU A 713 -2.52 9.45 30.72
C GLU A 713 -3.09 10.70 30.06
N GLY A 714 -4.19 10.61 29.30
CA GLY A 714 -4.74 11.74 28.53
C GLY A 714 -3.87 12.17 27.35
N VAL A 715 -2.89 11.34 26.96
CA VAL A 715 -1.93 11.57 25.87
C VAL A 715 -1.74 10.30 25.04
N VAL A 716 -1.21 10.43 23.83
CA VAL A 716 -0.77 9.30 22.99
C VAL A 716 0.56 9.63 22.32
N ASP A 717 1.53 8.71 22.37
CA ASP A 717 2.83 8.81 21.69
C ASP A 717 2.93 7.75 20.58
N ILE A 718 2.23 7.95 19.45
CA ILE A 718 2.15 6.96 18.37
C ILE A 718 3.53 6.61 17.79
N ALA A 719 4.39 7.62 17.58
CA ALA A 719 5.76 7.41 17.11
C ALA A 719 6.58 6.57 18.10
N GLY A 720 6.52 6.89 19.40
CA GLY A 720 7.20 6.12 20.44
C GLY A 720 6.63 4.71 20.63
N ILE A 721 5.31 4.51 20.48
CA ILE A 721 4.67 3.19 20.49
C ILE A 721 5.24 2.32 19.37
N VAL A 722 5.24 2.81 18.12
CA VAL A 722 5.76 2.04 16.98
C VAL A 722 7.27 1.81 17.12
N ASN A 723 8.03 2.78 17.63
CA ASN A 723 9.45 2.60 17.95
C ASN A 723 9.69 1.50 19.00
N ARG A 724 8.91 1.46 20.10
CA ARG A 724 8.97 0.40 21.12
C ARG A 724 8.62 -0.97 20.52
N LEU A 725 7.55 -1.05 19.72
CA LEU A 725 7.18 -2.28 19.01
C LEU A 725 8.28 -2.76 18.06
N ARG A 726 8.95 -1.84 17.34
CA ARG A 726 10.06 -2.16 16.45
C ARG A 726 11.35 -2.58 17.17
N GLN A 727 11.52 -2.24 18.46
CA GLN A 727 12.57 -2.82 19.30
C GLN A 727 12.25 -4.28 19.70
N GLN A 728 10.99 -4.69 19.67
CA GLN A 728 10.58 -6.05 20.04
C GLN A 728 10.35 -6.97 18.83
N ARG A 729 9.98 -6.43 17.67
CA ARG A 729 9.93 -7.19 16.42
C ARG A 729 10.15 -6.27 15.23
N MET A 730 11.02 -6.66 14.31
CA MET A 730 11.38 -5.83 13.15
C MET A 730 10.15 -5.44 12.32
N LYS A 731 10.14 -4.23 11.77
CA LYS A 731 9.14 -3.75 10.79
C LYS A 731 7.69 -3.77 11.27
N MET A 732 7.45 -3.78 12.59
CA MET A 732 6.12 -3.57 13.18
C MET A 732 5.52 -2.23 12.70
N VAL A 733 4.27 -2.27 12.20
CA VAL A 733 3.67 -1.23 11.34
C VAL A 733 4.53 -0.99 10.10
N GLN A 734 4.16 -1.62 8.98
CA GLN A 734 5.07 -1.90 7.86
C GLN A 734 4.95 -0.90 6.69
N THR A 735 3.83 -0.18 6.57
CA THR A 735 3.60 0.81 5.50
C THR A 735 3.16 2.16 6.08
N LEU A 736 3.31 3.23 5.28
CA LEU A 736 2.81 4.55 5.65
C LEU A 736 1.29 4.52 5.88
N ASP A 737 0.51 3.87 5.02
CA ASP A 737 -0.95 3.71 5.16
C ASP A 737 -1.35 3.13 6.53
N GLN A 738 -0.62 2.11 7.01
CA GLN A 738 -0.85 1.49 8.31
C GLN A 738 -0.53 2.43 9.48
N TYR A 739 0.43 3.34 9.27
CA TYR A 739 0.83 4.35 10.25
C TYR A 739 -0.11 5.57 10.25
N VAL A 740 -0.60 6.00 9.09
CA VAL A 740 -1.63 7.06 8.98
C VAL A 740 -2.96 6.56 9.54
N PHE A 741 -3.38 5.33 9.22
CA PHE A 741 -4.58 4.74 9.82
C PHE A 741 -4.48 4.61 11.34
N LEU A 742 -3.30 4.29 11.89
CA LEU A 742 -3.10 4.24 13.35
C LEU A 742 -3.45 5.59 14.02
N HIS A 743 -3.21 6.72 13.35
CA HIS A 743 -3.66 8.03 13.81
C HIS A 743 -5.18 8.21 13.63
N ASP A 744 -5.71 7.98 12.43
CA ASP A 744 -7.15 8.11 12.12
C ASP A 744 -8.04 7.20 13.02
N ALA A 745 -7.55 6.01 13.38
CA ALA A 745 -8.25 5.03 14.22
C ALA A 745 -8.24 5.41 15.70
N VAL A 746 -7.08 5.76 16.26
CA VAL A 746 -6.97 6.24 17.65
C VAL A 746 -7.80 7.52 17.83
N PHE A 747 -7.75 8.44 16.86
CA PHE A 747 -8.60 9.62 16.82
C PHE A 747 -10.09 9.29 16.81
N SER A 748 -10.51 8.32 16.00
CA SER A 748 -11.93 7.97 15.86
C SER A 748 -12.52 7.43 17.17
N GLU A 749 -11.75 6.65 17.92
CA GLU A 749 -12.16 6.19 19.25
C GLU A 749 -12.07 7.30 20.32
N THR A 750 -10.93 8.01 20.41
CA THR A 750 -10.66 8.94 21.53
C THR A 750 -11.33 10.31 21.41
N ILE A 751 -11.66 10.77 20.19
CA ILE A 751 -12.23 12.11 19.95
C ILE A 751 -13.69 12.05 19.52
N ILE A 752 -14.03 11.14 18.60
CA ILE A 752 -15.42 11.03 18.09
C ILE A 752 -16.30 10.23 19.08
N GLY A 753 -15.69 9.51 20.04
CA GLY A 753 -16.40 8.73 21.05
C GLY A 753 -16.86 7.34 20.56
N GLY A 754 -16.29 6.85 19.46
CA GLY A 754 -16.55 5.51 18.92
C GLY A 754 -17.29 5.50 17.58
N GLU A 755 -18.20 4.54 17.42
CA GLU A 755 -18.76 4.18 16.11
C GLU A 755 -19.72 5.26 15.57
N THR A 756 -19.27 5.99 14.53
CA THR A 756 -20.11 6.87 13.70
C THR A 756 -20.99 6.12 12.70
N GLU A 757 -20.82 4.80 12.64
CA GLU A 757 -21.59 3.87 11.83
C GLU A 757 -22.97 3.61 12.46
N ILE A 758 -24.02 3.81 11.68
CA ILE A 758 -25.41 3.74 12.13
C ILE A 758 -26.13 2.63 11.36
N PRO A 759 -26.58 1.55 12.03
CA PRO A 759 -27.42 0.52 11.42
C PRO A 759 -28.74 1.07 10.84
N ALA A 760 -29.12 0.59 9.66
CA ALA A 760 -30.27 1.08 8.88
C ALA A 760 -31.65 0.85 9.56
N ASP A 761 -31.74 -0.10 10.50
CA ASP A 761 -32.92 -0.28 11.35
C ASP A 761 -33.09 0.90 12.32
N LYS A 762 -31.98 1.38 12.90
CA LYS A 762 -31.91 2.42 13.95
C LYS A 762 -31.71 3.85 13.43
N PHE A 763 -31.48 4.03 12.13
CA PHE A 763 -31.03 5.30 11.56
C PHE A 763 -31.88 6.52 11.97
N ALA A 764 -33.20 6.43 11.84
CA ALA A 764 -34.12 7.50 12.23
C ALA A 764 -34.01 7.88 13.72
N THR A 765 -33.91 6.90 14.63
CA THR A 765 -33.73 7.13 16.07
C THR A 765 -32.40 7.82 16.34
N LYS A 766 -31.31 7.35 15.73
CA LYS A 766 -29.98 7.94 15.95
C LYS A 766 -29.85 9.33 15.32
N LEU A 767 -30.53 9.60 14.21
CA LEU A 767 -30.65 10.93 13.63
C LEU A 767 -31.42 11.90 14.53
N GLN A 768 -32.46 11.43 15.23
CA GLN A 768 -33.13 12.25 16.25
C GLN A 768 -32.17 12.59 17.39
N GLU A 769 -31.48 11.61 17.98
CA GLU A 769 -30.46 11.83 19.03
C GLU A 769 -29.38 12.84 18.58
N LEU A 770 -28.92 12.76 17.32
CA LEU A 770 -27.91 13.68 16.77
C LEU A 770 -28.46 15.10 16.48
N LYS A 771 -29.78 15.26 16.37
CA LYS A 771 -30.46 16.56 16.18
C LYS A 771 -30.87 17.22 17.49
N GLU A 772 -30.96 16.48 18.59
CA GLU A 772 -31.20 17.04 19.92
C GLU A 772 -29.98 17.88 20.38
N ILE A 773 -30.26 18.98 21.10
CA ILE A 773 -29.24 19.91 21.60
C ILE A 773 -28.81 19.48 22.99
N ASP A 774 -27.52 19.25 23.19
CA ASP A 774 -26.98 18.91 24.50
C ASP A 774 -27.00 20.14 25.43
N SER A 775 -27.74 20.01 26.53
CA SER A 775 -27.90 21.05 27.56
C SER A 775 -26.60 21.51 28.23
N SER A 776 -25.50 20.77 28.09
CA SER A 776 -24.20 21.05 28.69
C SER A 776 -23.21 21.76 27.74
N THR A 777 -23.33 21.55 26.42
CA THR A 777 -22.46 22.17 25.40
C THR A 777 -23.15 23.27 24.60
N GLY A 778 -24.49 23.20 24.47
CA GLY A 778 -25.28 24.09 23.63
C GLY A 778 -25.31 23.72 22.14
N CYS A 779 -24.60 22.67 21.73
CA CYS A 779 -24.53 22.17 20.35
C CYS A 779 -25.36 20.90 20.16
N SER A 780 -25.73 20.58 18.91
CA SER A 780 -26.28 19.26 18.55
C SER A 780 -25.19 18.27 18.17
N GLY A 781 -25.50 16.97 18.19
CA GLY A 781 -24.56 15.93 17.76
C GLY A 781 -24.10 16.10 16.30
N LEU A 782 -24.98 16.52 15.40
CA LEU A 782 -24.63 16.88 14.01
C LEU A 782 -23.69 18.08 13.93
N GLN A 783 -23.90 19.11 14.78
CA GLN A 783 -23.03 20.28 14.83
C GLN A 783 -21.63 19.90 15.30
N SER A 784 -21.51 19.17 16.42
CA SER A 784 -20.22 18.71 16.94
C SER A 784 -19.46 17.84 15.91
N GLN A 785 -20.17 16.99 15.16
CA GLN A 785 -19.58 16.23 14.07
C GLN A 785 -19.11 17.12 12.91
N PHE A 786 -19.89 18.12 12.49
CA PHE A 786 -19.50 19.02 11.40
C PHE A 786 -18.32 19.93 11.78
N GLU A 787 -18.31 20.45 13.00
CA GLU A 787 -17.19 21.24 13.54
C GLU A 787 -15.91 20.40 13.63
N LEU A 788 -16.01 19.14 14.06
CA LEU A 788 -14.89 18.21 14.10
C LEU A 788 -14.44 17.80 12.69
N LEU A 789 -15.37 17.58 11.76
CA LEU A 789 -15.09 17.26 10.36
C LEU A 789 -14.23 18.34 9.71
N SER A 790 -14.59 19.62 9.89
CA SER A 790 -13.82 20.75 9.39
C SER A 790 -12.44 20.86 10.02
N GLN A 791 -12.28 20.52 11.30
CA GLN A 791 -10.97 20.47 11.95
C GLN A 791 -10.05 19.33 11.47
N VAL A 792 -10.57 18.27 10.82
CA VAL A 792 -9.75 17.11 10.36
C VAL A 792 -9.70 16.90 8.85
N THR A 793 -10.10 17.91 8.09
CA THR A 793 -10.04 17.94 6.62
C THR A 793 -9.42 19.25 6.17
N PRO A 794 -8.61 19.29 5.10
CA PRO A 794 -8.02 20.53 4.62
C PRO A 794 -9.12 21.56 4.28
N ASP A 795 -8.95 22.78 4.76
CA ASP A 795 -9.84 23.89 4.45
C ASP A 795 -9.65 24.37 3.00
N LEU A 796 -10.61 25.16 2.50
CA LEU A 796 -10.52 25.77 1.16
C LEU A 796 -9.27 26.66 1.03
N ASP A 797 -8.90 27.35 2.10
CA ASP A 797 -7.76 28.26 2.12
C ASP A 797 -6.42 27.54 2.36
N ASP A 798 -6.39 26.44 3.13
CA ASP A 798 -5.19 25.58 3.28
C ASP A 798 -4.74 25.00 1.93
N ALA A 799 -5.71 24.66 1.07
CA ALA A 799 -5.45 24.23 -0.30
C ALA A 799 -4.78 25.32 -1.17
N THR A 800 -4.69 26.57 -0.70
CA THR A 800 -3.97 27.66 -1.39
C THR A 800 -2.51 27.81 -0.98
N GLU A 801 -2.10 27.40 0.24
CA GLU A 801 -0.70 27.51 0.68
C GLU A 801 0.17 26.34 0.18
N ASP A 802 -0.25 25.09 0.32
CA ASP A 802 0.50 23.94 -0.22
C ASP A 802 0.46 23.91 -1.79
N ASN A 803 -0.41 24.70 -2.44
CA ASN A 803 -0.40 24.95 -3.89
C ASN A 803 0.13 26.36 -4.28
N ALA A 804 0.71 27.14 -3.37
CA ALA A 804 1.22 28.49 -3.64
C ALA A 804 2.45 28.54 -4.58
N GLY A 805 2.84 27.40 -5.18
CA GLY A 805 3.99 27.28 -6.09
C GLY A 805 3.79 27.97 -7.43
N GLU A 806 2.59 27.93 -8.03
CA GLU A 806 2.35 28.57 -9.34
C GLU A 806 0.85 28.73 -9.74
N ASP A 807 0.00 29.47 -8.98
CA ASP A 807 -1.35 29.79 -9.52
C ASP A 807 -2.08 31.11 -9.16
N LEU A 808 -1.52 31.98 -8.31
CA LEU A 808 -2.09 33.33 -8.06
C LEU A 808 -2.16 34.24 -9.31
N ALA A 809 -1.58 33.82 -10.43
CA ALA A 809 -1.66 34.49 -11.73
C ALA A 809 -2.73 33.92 -12.69
N LYS A 810 -3.28 32.71 -12.45
CA LYS A 810 -4.29 32.10 -13.34
C LYS A 810 -5.73 32.33 -12.89
N ASN A 811 -5.97 32.44 -11.58
CA ASN A 811 -7.30 32.67 -10.99
C ASN A 811 -7.99 33.99 -11.43
N GLN A 812 -7.29 34.89 -12.11
CA GLN A 812 -7.88 35.99 -12.89
C GLN A 812 -7.21 36.18 -14.27
N GLY A 813 -7.11 35.12 -15.09
CA GLY A 813 -6.88 35.32 -16.54
C GLY A 813 -6.20 34.23 -17.37
N SER A 814 -6.29 32.93 -17.04
CA SER A 814 -5.65 31.87 -17.84
C SER A 814 -6.63 30.86 -18.47
N ASN A 815 -6.29 30.36 -19.66
CA ASN A 815 -7.05 29.36 -20.41
C ASN A 815 -6.57 27.94 -20.07
N SER A 816 -7.03 27.37 -18.95
CA SER A 816 -6.86 25.95 -18.65
C SER A 816 -7.93 25.46 -17.68
N TYR A 817 -8.47 24.26 -17.90
CA TYR A 817 -9.45 23.66 -17.01
C TYR A 817 -8.81 23.15 -15.71
N THR A 818 -9.44 23.42 -14.56
CA THR A 818 -8.92 22.99 -13.24
C THR A 818 -8.83 21.47 -13.13
N ASN A 819 -7.78 20.99 -12.45
CA ASN A 819 -7.51 19.57 -12.25
C ASN A 819 -8.71 18.84 -11.60
N PRO A 820 -9.19 17.71 -12.16
CA PRO A 820 -10.32 16.96 -11.61
C PRO A 820 -9.96 16.15 -10.36
N SER A 821 -10.81 16.23 -9.32
CA SER A 821 -10.65 15.45 -8.07
C SER A 821 -11.27 14.06 -8.20
N PHE A 822 -10.44 13.02 -8.30
CA PHE A 822 -10.90 11.64 -8.17
C PHE A 822 -11.33 11.33 -6.74
N THR A 823 -12.53 10.78 -6.57
CA THR A 823 -13.08 10.34 -5.28
C THR A 823 -13.46 8.87 -5.37
N ALA A 824 -13.07 8.08 -4.37
CA ALA A 824 -13.45 6.67 -4.30
C ALA A 824 -14.95 6.52 -3.99
N GLY A 825 -15.60 5.55 -4.63
CA GLY A 825 -16.92 5.07 -4.24
C GLY A 825 -16.83 4.03 -3.13
N TYR A 826 -17.96 3.40 -2.78
CA TYR A 826 -17.93 2.35 -1.76
C TYR A 826 -17.23 1.07 -2.27
N HIS A 827 -17.42 0.71 -3.55
CA HIS A 827 -16.75 -0.43 -4.18
C HIS A 827 -15.52 -0.07 -5.03
N ASP A 828 -15.56 1.05 -5.76
CA ASP A 828 -14.56 1.39 -6.78
C ASP A 828 -13.66 2.58 -6.39
N LYS A 829 -12.33 2.38 -6.40
CA LYS A 829 -11.33 3.40 -6.04
C LYS A 829 -11.32 4.65 -6.96
N LYS A 830 -12.05 4.63 -8.07
CA LYS A 830 -12.25 5.76 -9.00
C LYS A 830 -13.71 5.87 -9.46
N ALA A 831 -14.67 5.70 -8.54
CA ALA A 831 -16.10 5.77 -8.89
C ALA A 831 -16.54 7.18 -9.31
N PHE A 832 -16.00 8.23 -8.68
CA PHE A 832 -16.43 9.62 -8.91
C PHE A 832 -15.27 10.51 -9.37
N ILE A 833 -15.61 11.50 -10.20
CA ILE A 833 -14.75 12.61 -10.61
C ILE A 833 -15.48 13.90 -10.25
N ILE A 834 -15.04 14.59 -9.19
CA ILE A 834 -15.56 15.90 -8.81
C ILE A 834 -14.84 16.97 -9.63
N ALA A 835 -15.59 17.69 -10.47
CA ALA A 835 -15.06 18.59 -11.48
C ALA A 835 -15.72 19.98 -11.44
N GLN A 836 -15.09 20.98 -12.07
CA GLN A 836 -15.67 22.32 -12.20
C GLN A 836 -16.74 22.35 -13.30
N SER A 837 -17.83 23.10 -13.10
CA SER A 837 -18.75 23.40 -14.21
C SER A 837 -18.00 24.03 -15.39
N PRO A 838 -18.09 23.46 -16.61
CA PRO A 838 -17.32 23.96 -17.75
C PRO A 838 -17.58 25.44 -18.06
N MET A 839 -16.55 26.06 -18.65
CA MET A 839 -16.57 27.41 -19.22
C MET A 839 -16.32 27.33 -20.73
N GLU A 840 -16.58 28.41 -21.46
CA GLU A 840 -16.42 28.45 -22.94
C GLU A 840 -15.00 28.04 -23.40
N ASN A 841 -13.99 28.51 -22.68
CA ASN A 841 -12.57 28.22 -22.94
C ASN A 841 -12.08 26.87 -22.35
N THR A 842 -12.92 26.11 -21.65
CA THR A 842 -12.55 24.84 -20.98
C THR A 842 -13.44 23.65 -21.34
N ALA A 843 -14.53 23.87 -22.11
CA ALA A 843 -15.41 22.80 -22.58
C ALA A 843 -14.69 21.70 -23.39
N ARG A 844 -13.63 22.05 -24.13
CA ARG A 844 -12.77 21.06 -24.83
C ARG A 844 -12.05 20.12 -23.86
N ASP A 845 -11.40 20.68 -22.83
CA ASP A 845 -10.65 19.91 -21.85
C ASP A 845 -11.59 19.03 -20.99
N PHE A 846 -12.79 19.53 -20.69
CA PHE A 846 -13.85 18.75 -20.08
C PHE A 846 -14.23 17.54 -20.96
N TRP A 847 -14.53 17.75 -22.25
CA TRP A 847 -14.87 16.63 -23.15
C TRP A 847 -13.71 15.64 -23.34
N LYS A 848 -12.47 16.12 -23.39
CA LYS A 848 -11.29 15.25 -23.36
C LYS A 848 -11.25 14.38 -22.10
N MET A 849 -11.52 14.94 -20.92
CA MET A 849 -11.62 14.20 -19.67
C MET A 849 -12.74 13.14 -19.70
N ILE A 850 -13.91 13.45 -20.28
CA ILE A 850 -15.01 12.48 -20.45
C ILE A 850 -14.56 11.26 -21.26
N VAL A 851 -13.85 11.49 -22.37
CA VAL A 851 -13.37 10.45 -23.29
C VAL A 851 -12.21 9.65 -22.68
N ASP A 852 -11.14 10.32 -22.26
CA ASP A 852 -9.90 9.71 -21.75
C ASP A 852 -10.18 8.76 -20.57
N TYR A 853 -10.96 9.24 -19.58
CA TYR A 853 -11.31 8.46 -18.39
C TYR A 853 -12.52 7.54 -18.59
N LYS A 854 -13.08 7.48 -19.80
CA LYS A 854 -14.19 6.59 -20.18
C LYS A 854 -15.41 6.75 -19.26
N VAL A 855 -15.79 8.00 -18.98
CA VAL A 855 -16.87 8.38 -18.07
C VAL A 855 -18.22 7.76 -18.48
N SER A 856 -18.91 7.15 -17.52
CA SER A 856 -20.17 6.42 -17.73
C SER A 856 -21.41 7.33 -17.71
N ALA A 857 -21.40 8.33 -16.82
CA ALA A 857 -22.45 9.34 -16.68
C ALA A 857 -21.88 10.67 -16.19
N ILE A 858 -22.55 11.77 -16.55
CA ILE A 858 -22.27 13.14 -16.11
C ILE A 858 -23.47 13.62 -15.29
N VAL A 859 -23.25 13.91 -14.01
CA VAL A 859 -24.24 14.49 -13.11
C VAL A 859 -23.97 15.99 -13.01
N MET A 860 -24.86 16.77 -13.62
CA MET A 860 -24.83 18.23 -13.62
C MET A 860 -25.77 18.74 -12.53
N LEU A 861 -25.22 19.30 -11.46
CA LEU A 861 -25.98 19.82 -10.31
C LEU A 861 -26.18 21.33 -10.40
N CYS A 862 -26.36 21.84 -11.63
CA CYS A 862 -26.60 23.26 -11.92
C CYS A 862 -27.97 23.44 -12.58
N GLY A 863 -28.80 24.29 -11.98
CA GLY A 863 -30.11 24.68 -12.50
C GLY A 863 -30.02 25.76 -13.60
N GLU A 864 -31.17 26.25 -14.07
CA GLU A 864 -31.21 27.30 -15.10
C GLU A 864 -30.74 28.69 -14.60
N GLU A 865 -30.69 28.90 -13.28
CA GLU A 865 -30.17 30.12 -12.64
C GLU A 865 -28.65 30.08 -12.39
N ASP A 866 -27.98 28.95 -12.64
CA ASP A 866 -26.54 28.79 -12.45
C ASP A 866 -25.73 29.17 -13.70
N CYS A 867 -24.62 29.91 -13.52
CA CYS A 867 -23.72 30.31 -14.60
C CYS A 867 -22.81 29.16 -15.09
N CYS A 868 -23.40 28.06 -15.58
CA CYS A 868 -22.68 26.99 -16.28
C CYS A 868 -22.66 27.27 -17.80
N TYR A 869 -21.52 27.09 -18.47
CA TYR A 869 -21.49 27.13 -19.93
C TYR A 869 -22.21 25.90 -20.52
N PRO A 870 -23.05 26.05 -21.56
CA PRO A 870 -23.80 24.94 -22.14
C PRO A 870 -22.93 24.08 -23.07
N TYR A 871 -22.09 23.23 -22.48
CA TYR A 871 -21.11 22.36 -23.16
C TYR A 871 -21.73 21.25 -24.05
N TRP A 872 -23.02 21.29 -24.35
CA TRP A 872 -23.77 20.23 -25.07
C TRP A 872 -24.69 20.77 -26.18
N THR A 873 -24.66 22.06 -26.50
CA THR A 873 -25.67 22.69 -27.37
C THR A 873 -25.37 22.63 -28.87
N GLY A 874 -25.98 21.63 -29.53
CA GLY A 874 -26.12 21.59 -30.99
C GLY A 874 -24.86 21.11 -31.71
N LEU A 875 -24.75 21.44 -33.00
CA LEU A 875 -23.68 20.97 -33.88
C LEU A 875 -22.40 21.80 -33.68
N SER A 876 -21.91 21.81 -32.43
CA SER A 876 -20.74 22.55 -31.96
C SER A 876 -19.52 21.64 -31.89
N THR A 877 -18.55 21.84 -32.78
CA THR A 877 -17.19 21.32 -32.63
C THR A 877 -16.48 22.05 -31.50
N HIS A 878 -16.23 21.35 -30.38
CA HIS A 878 -15.29 21.80 -29.34
C HIS A 878 -13.88 21.43 -29.78
N ASP A 879 -13.39 22.18 -30.78
CA ASP A 879 -12.28 21.86 -31.67
C ASP A 879 -12.40 20.45 -32.27
N ASP A 880 -11.76 19.45 -31.66
CA ASP A 880 -11.70 18.08 -32.14
C ASP A 880 -12.98 17.28 -31.83
N PHE A 881 -13.69 17.63 -30.74
CA PHE A 881 -14.85 16.87 -30.28
C PHE A 881 -16.17 17.36 -30.90
N VAL A 882 -16.88 16.46 -31.56
CA VAL A 882 -18.28 16.66 -32.00
C VAL A 882 -19.21 16.03 -30.97
N VAL A 883 -20.17 16.83 -30.46
CA VAL A 883 -21.15 16.41 -29.46
C VAL A 883 -22.56 16.52 -30.06
N GLU A 884 -23.31 15.43 -30.10
CA GLU A 884 -24.68 15.41 -30.61
C GLU A 884 -25.67 14.94 -29.53
N ILE A 885 -26.78 15.68 -29.34
CA ILE A 885 -27.88 15.24 -28.48
C ILE A 885 -28.69 14.17 -29.22
N ALA A 886 -28.48 12.90 -28.88
CA ALA A 886 -29.21 11.76 -29.45
C ALA A 886 -30.62 11.61 -28.85
N ASN A 887 -30.83 12.06 -27.61
CA ASN A 887 -32.13 12.11 -26.94
C ASN A 887 -32.13 13.15 -25.80
N GLU A 888 -33.29 13.76 -25.50
CA GLU A 888 -33.53 14.56 -24.29
C GLU A 888 -34.90 14.17 -23.69
N ILE A 889 -34.95 13.89 -22.39
CA ILE A 889 -36.17 13.61 -21.64
C ILE A 889 -36.23 14.59 -20.46
N LYS A 890 -37.36 15.29 -20.29
CA LYS A 890 -37.58 16.18 -19.14
C LYS A 890 -38.49 15.49 -18.13
N SER A 891 -37.91 15.14 -16.99
CA SER A 891 -38.59 14.58 -15.82
C SER A 891 -39.01 15.72 -14.88
N ASN A 892 -39.73 15.38 -13.80
CA ASN A 892 -39.97 16.33 -12.72
C ASN A 892 -38.68 16.47 -11.89
N GLY A 893 -38.14 17.69 -11.79
CA GLY A 893 -36.92 17.98 -11.03
C GLY A 893 -35.60 17.81 -11.79
N TYR A 894 -35.53 16.94 -12.82
CA TYR A 894 -34.31 16.70 -13.60
C TYR A 894 -34.53 16.51 -15.11
N ILE A 895 -33.47 16.69 -15.90
CA ILE A 895 -33.42 16.48 -17.34
C ILE A 895 -32.38 15.41 -17.67
N GLU A 896 -32.77 14.37 -18.38
CA GLU A 896 -31.90 13.36 -18.97
C GLU A 896 -31.49 13.76 -20.39
N ARG A 897 -30.21 13.67 -20.74
CA ARG A 897 -29.73 13.76 -22.13
C ARG A 897 -28.82 12.59 -22.47
N MET A 898 -29.02 12.00 -23.65
CA MET A 898 -28.08 11.04 -24.23
C MET A 898 -27.20 11.81 -25.22
N LEU A 899 -25.91 11.92 -24.92
CA LEU A 899 -24.94 12.69 -25.70
C LEU A 899 -24.03 11.73 -26.45
N ASN A 900 -23.96 11.85 -27.78
CA ASN A 900 -23.07 11.07 -28.63
C ASN A 900 -21.79 11.86 -28.90
N VAL A 901 -20.64 11.29 -28.54
CA VAL A 901 -19.30 11.88 -28.73
C VAL A 901 -18.36 10.80 -29.24
N GLU A 902 -17.70 11.02 -30.38
CA GLU A 902 -16.76 10.06 -30.99
C GLU A 902 -17.32 8.62 -31.15
N SER A 903 -18.62 8.49 -31.47
CA SER A 903 -19.36 7.22 -31.56
C SER A 903 -19.66 6.53 -30.21
N ARG A 904 -19.43 7.20 -29.08
CA ARG A 904 -19.76 6.76 -27.73
C ARG A 904 -20.98 7.52 -27.19
N ASN A 905 -21.95 6.79 -26.65
CA ASN A 905 -23.07 7.37 -25.91
C ASN A 905 -22.69 7.62 -24.44
N VAL A 906 -22.82 8.86 -23.99
CA VAL A 906 -22.64 9.32 -22.61
C VAL A 906 -23.97 9.80 -22.06
N LEU A 907 -24.33 9.39 -20.84
CA LEU A 907 -25.52 9.89 -20.15
C LEU A 907 -25.21 11.20 -19.44
N GLN A 908 -26.02 12.24 -19.62
CA GLN A 908 -26.03 13.43 -18.78
C GLN A 908 -27.34 13.49 -18.00
N LEU A 909 -27.27 13.74 -16.69
CA LEU A 909 -28.41 13.98 -15.81
C LEU A 909 -28.24 15.36 -15.18
N GLN A 910 -29.08 16.31 -15.57
CA GLN A 910 -29.09 17.67 -15.04
C GLN A 910 -30.18 17.80 -13.98
N VAL A 911 -29.81 18.01 -12.71
CA VAL A 911 -30.75 18.35 -11.65
C VAL A 911 -31.09 19.84 -11.74
N THR A 912 -32.38 20.16 -11.85
CA THR A 912 -32.89 21.51 -12.10
C THR A 912 -33.57 22.16 -10.88
N ASP A 913 -33.91 21.37 -9.86
CA ASP A 913 -34.59 21.81 -8.64
C ASP A 913 -33.64 22.00 -7.43
N TRP A 914 -32.35 21.67 -7.56
CA TRP A 914 -31.36 21.78 -6.47
C TRP A 914 -30.90 23.24 -6.26
N PRO A 915 -31.21 23.88 -5.13
CA PRO A 915 -30.91 25.30 -4.89
C PRO A 915 -29.42 25.60 -4.75
N GLN A 916 -29.05 26.87 -4.95
CA GLN A 916 -27.66 27.36 -4.88
C GLN A 916 -27.02 27.32 -3.49
N ASP A 917 -27.80 27.20 -2.40
CA ASP A 917 -27.26 27.00 -1.05
C ASP A 917 -26.73 25.57 -0.82
N GLY A 918 -26.93 24.67 -1.79
CA GLY A 918 -26.50 23.28 -1.74
C GLY A 918 -27.37 22.35 -0.90
N VAL A 919 -28.36 22.87 -0.18
CA VAL A 919 -29.21 22.08 0.73
C VAL A 919 -30.24 21.28 -0.06
N VAL A 920 -30.32 19.98 0.16
CA VAL A 920 -31.30 19.13 -0.52
C VAL A 920 -32.70 19.37 0.05
N ARG A 921 -33.55 20.05 -0.73
CA ARG A 921 -34.95 20.33 -0.36
C ARG A 921 -35.94 19.30 -0.93
N GLU A 922 -35.59 18.65 -2.04
CA GLU A 922 -36.38 17.57 -2.67
C GLU A 922 -35.53 16.29 -2.79
N PRO A 923 -35.39 15.50 -1.70
CA PRO A 923 -34.56 14.28 -1.71
C PRO A 923 -34.92 13.28 -2.81
N ARG A 924 -36.19 13.22 -3.21
CA ARG A 924 -36.70 12.28 -4.22
C ARG A 924 -36.01 12.44 -5.58
N THR A 925 -35.76 13.68 -6.02
CA THR A 925 -35.06 13.95 -7.28
C THR A 925 -33.62 13.45 -7.22
N VAL A 926 -32.94 13.67 -6.09
CA VAL A 926 -31.55 13.20 -5.87
C VAL A 926 -31.47 11.68 -5.84
N LEU A 927 -32.40 11.01 -5.14
CA LEU A 927 -32.46 9.54 -5.07
C LEU A 927 -32.74 8.91 -6.44
N GLN A 928 -33.65 9.48 -7.23
CA GLN A 928 -33.94 9.02 -8.59
C GLN A 928 -32.71 9.12 -9.50
N VAL A 929 -31.99 10.25 -9.47
CA VAL A 929 -30.77 10.45 -10.25
C VAL A 929 -29.66 9.48 -9.84
N ILE A 930 -29.51 9.17 -8.55
CA ILE A 930 -28.55 8.16 -8.07
C ILE A 930 -28.89 6.77 -8.61
N ASP A 931 -30.14 6.32 -8.50
CA ASP A 931 -30.53 5.00 -9.01
C ASP A 931 -30.48 4.93 -10.56
N ASP A 932 -30.79 6.00 -11.30
CA ASP A 932 -30.61 6.08 -12.76
C ASP A 932 -29.13 5.94 -13.17
N VAL A 933 -28.21 6.59 -12.46
CA VAL A 933 -26.75 6.46 -12.67
C VAL A 933 -26.29 5.02 -12.44
N ILE A 934 -26.69 4.41 -11.33
CA ILE A 934 -26.33 3.03 -10.98
C ILE A 934 -26.83 2.04 -12.05
N HIS A 935 -28.10 2.16 -12.46
CA HIS A 935 -28.67 1.35 -13.54
C HIS A 935 -27.97 1.57 -14.90
N ARG A 936 -27.35 2.74 -15.13
CA ARG A 936 -26.59 3.00 -16.36
C ARG A 936 -25.19 2.39 -16.30
N GLN A 937 -24.47 2.52 -15.19
CA GLN A 937 -23.13 1.93 -14.99
C GLN A 937 -23.16 0.40 -15.17
N GLN A 938 -24.16 -0.26 -14.57
CA GLN A 938 -24.39 -1.71 -14.72
C GLN A 938 -24.58 -2.14 -16.19
N LYS A 939 -25.21 -1.29 -17.03
CA LYS A 939 -25.50 -1.58 -18.45
C LYS A 939 -24.34 -1.29 -19.41
N ILE A 940 -23.39 -0.42 -19.04
CA ILE A 940 -22.23 -0.05 -19.88
C ILE A 940 -20.99 -0.91 -19.57
N GLY A 941 -20.90 -1.47 -18.36
CA GLY A 941 -19.74 -2.26 -17.92
C GLY A 941 -18.74 -1.46 -17.08
N GLY A 942 -19.22 -0.49 -16.30
CA GLY A 942 -18.40 0.33 -15.41
C GLY A 942 -17.78 1.58 -16.07
N GLY A 943 -17.18 2.41 -15.23
CA GLY A 943 -16.58 3.70 -15.59
C GLY A 943 -16.97 4.81 -14.60
N PRO A 944 -16.11 5.83 -14.40
CA PRO A 944 -16.34 6.90 -13.43
C PRO A 944 -17.56 7.73 -13.76
N VAL A 945 -18.20 8.29 -12.73
CA VAL A 945 -19.26 9.31 -12.82
C VAL A 945 -18.64 10.68 -12.61
N VAL A 946 -18.82 11.60 -13.56
CA VAL A 946 -18.42 13.00 -13.36
C VAL A 946 -19.53 13.74 -12.63
N VAL A 947 -19.20 14.48 -11.58
CA VAL A 947 -20.16 15.26 -10.77
C VAL A 947 -19.68 16.71 -10.69
N HIS A 948 -20.45 17.64 -11.23
CA HIS A 948 -20.07 19.06 -11.24
C HIS A 948 -21.18 20.00 -10.77
N CYS A 949 -20.77 21.10 -10.15
CA CYS A 949 -21.62 22.20 -9.70
C CYS A 949 -20.85 23.53 -9.78
N SER A 950 -21.54 24.65 -9.57
CA SER A 950 -21.02 26.01 -9.76
C SER A 950 -19.78 26.35 -8.92
N ASP A 951 -19.74 25.92 -7.66
CA ASP A 951 -18.59 26.12 -6.74
C ASP A 951 -17.64 24.91 -6.68
N THR A 952 -17.97 23.82 -7.37
CA THR A 952 -17.23 22.54 -7.40
C THR A 952 -17.23 21.72 -6.11
N VAL A 953 -17.85 22.19 -5.01
CA VAL A 953 -17.69 21.64 -3.65
C VAL A 953 -18.99 21.36 -2.90
N SER A 954 -20.02 22.21 -2.99
CA SER A 954 -21.23 22.07 -2.17
C SER A 954 -22.09 20.89 -2.65
N ARG A 955 -22.81 21.09 -3.76
CA ARG A 955 -23.74 20.12 -4.35
C ARG A 955 -23.00 18.84 -4.77
N SER A 956 -21.81 18.96 -5.37
CA SER A 956 -20.97 17.79 -5.71
C SER A 956 -20.56 16.98 -4.48
N GLY A 957 -20.18 17.65 -3.38
CA GLY A 957 -19.82 16.99 -2.12
C GLY A 957 -20.99 16.26 -1.48
N VAL A 958 -22.17 16.91 -1.43
CA VAL A 958 -23.41 16.30 -0.91
C VAL A 958 -23.83 15.10 -1.76
N TYR A 959 -23.86 15.24 -3.09
CA TYR A 959 -24.23 14.13 -3.99
C TYR A 959 -23.32 12.91 -3.83
N CYS A 960 -21.99 13.11 -3.83
CA CYS A 960 -21.06 11.99 -3.64
C CYS A 960 -21.22 11.35 -2.25
N SER A 961 -21.40 12.16 -1.20
CA SER A 961 -21.58 11.66 0.17
C SER A 961 -22.86 10.85 0.33
N VAL A 962 -23.98 11.30 -0.24
CA VAL A 962 -25.24 10.54 -0.29
C VAL A 962 -25.05 9.25 -1.10
N SER A 963 -24.49 9.32 -2.31
CA SER A 963 -24.34 8.14 -3.18
C SER A 963 -23.49 7.04 -2.52
N ILE A 964 -22.37 7.41 -1.89
CA ILE A 964 -21.49 6.46 -1.19
C ILE A 964 -22.17 5.89 0.06
N GLY A 965 -22.88 6.72 0.84
CA GLY A 965 -23.64 6.27 2.02
C GLY A 965 -24.77 5.30 1.66
N LEU A 966 -25.43 5.50 0.51
CA LEU A 966 -26.46 4.60 0.00
C LEU A 966 -25.88 3.30 -0.57
N GLU A 967 -24.71 3.34 -1.22
CA GLU A 967 -23.98 2.10 -1.59
C GLU A 967 -23.59 1.29 -0.36
N GLN A 968 -23.04 1.93 0.69
CA GLN A 968 -22.73 1.27 1.96
C GLN A 968 -24.00 0.64 2.57
N CYS A 969 -25.11 1.40 2.60
CA CYS A 969 -26.39 0.90 3.11
C CYS A 969 -26.88 -0.34 2.35
N LYS A 970 -26.80 -0.33 1.01
CA LYS A 970 -27.24 -1.42 0.13
C LYS A 970 -26.36 -2.67 0.26
N ALA A 971 -25.11 -2.55 0.70
CA ALA A 971 -24.15 -3.64 0.80
C ALA A 971 -23.99 -4.21 2.23
N GLU A 972 -23.97 -3.35 3.26
CA GLU A 972 -23.66 -3.73 4.65
C GLU A 972 -24.85 -3.61 5.60
N GLY A 973 -25.92 -2.87 5.23
CA GLY A 973 -27.04 -2.57 6.12
C GLY A 973 -26.74 -1.47 7.17
N VAL A 974 -25.65 -0.73 7.00
CA VAL A 974 -25.18 0.34 7.89
C VAL A 974 -24.77 1.58 7.09
N VAL A 975 -24.71 2.74 7.74
CA VAL A 975 -24.33 4.02 7.12
C VAL A 975 -23.43 4.82 8.05
N ASP A 976 -22.26 5.24 7.57
CA ASP A 976 -21.29 6.05 8.30
C ASP A 976 -21.04 7.40 7.59
N VAL A 977 -22.01 8.31 7.70
CA VAL A 977 -22.02 9.61 7.00
C VAL A 977 -20.79 10.47 7.33
N PHE A 978 -20.30 10.41 8.57
CA PHE A 978 -19.12 11.18 8.99
C PHE A 978 -17.87 10.75 8.22
N GLN A 979 -17.50 9.46 8.24
CA GLN A 979 -16.29 9.01 7.56
C GLN A 979 -16.44 9.05 6.03
N VAL A 980 -17.66 8.87 5.50
CA VAL A 980 -17.95 9.06 4.07
C VAL A 980 -17.70 10.52 3.66
N THR A 981 -18.24 11.49 4.40
CA THR A 981 -18.03 12.92 4.09
C THR A 981 -16.56 13.33 4.32
N LYS A 982 -15.88 12.75 5.31
CA LYS A 982 -14.43 12.93 5.54
C LYS A 982 -13.59 12.40 4.36
N ALA A 983 -13.96 11.27 3.76
CA ALA A 983 -13.30 10.75 2.56
C ALA A 983 -13.52 11.62 1.32
N VAL A 984 -14.75 12.14 1.13
CA VAL A 984 -15.06 13.11 0.06
C VAL A 984 -14.27 14.40 0.26
N ARG A 985 -14.22 14.97 1.47
CA ARG A 985 -13.41 16.15 1.79
C ARG A 985 -11.90 15.94 1.66
N LYS A 986 -11.36 14.77 2.03
CA LYS A 986 -9.95 14.42 1.77
C LYS A 986 -9.65 14.35 0.26
N SER A 987 -10.63 14.01 -0.58
CA SER A 987 -10.50 13.93 -2.05
C SER A 987 -10.72 15.29 -2.75
N LYS A 988 -11.54 16.16 -2.14
CA LYS A 988 -11.86 17.52 -2.59
C LYS A 988 -12.00 18.44 -1.36
N PRO A 989 -10.95 19.21 -1.00
CA PRO A 989 -11.00 20.18 0.09
C PRO A 989 -12.22 21.11 0.00
N GLY A 990 -12.82 21.40 1.15
CA GLY A 990 -14.04 22.21 1.25
C GLY A 990 -15.35 21.56 0.78
N ALA A 991 -15.38 20.30 0.34
CA ALA A 991 -16.63 19.62 -0.03
C ALA A 991 -17.65 19.61 1.13
N VAL A 992 -18.95 19.83 0.83
CA VAL A 992 -20.01 20.02 1.84
C VAL A 992 -19.70 21.22 2.76
N THR A 993 -20.05 22.43 2.32
CA THR A 993 -19.56 23.69 2.90
C THR A 993 -20.30 24.15 4.16
N THR A 994 -21.49 23.63 4.47
CA THR A 994 -22.29 24.09 5.63
C THR A 994 -22.91 22.95 6.45
N LEU A 995 -23.31 23.26 7.69
CA LEU A 995 -23.98 22.33 8.59
C LEU A 995 -25.35 21.89 8.04
N GLU A 996 -26.07 22.77 7.35
CA GLU A 996 -27.34 22.47 6.69
C GLU A 996 -27.14 21.47 5.55
N GLN A 997 -26.07 21.61 4.76
CA GLN A 997 -25.70 20.64 3.73
C GLN A 997 -25.36 19.28 4.36
N TYR A 998 -24.53 19.25 5.43
CA TYR A 998 -24.19 18.02 6.15
C TYR A 998 -25.43 17.34 6.76
N THR A 999 -26.33 18.12 7.36
CA THR A 999 -27.63 17.65 7.88
C THR A 999 -28.50 17.06 6.76
N SER A 1000 -28.52 17.69 5.57
CA SER A 1000 -29.31 17.20 4.44
C SER A 1000 -28.83 15.84 3.90
N ILE A 1001 -27.57 15.46 4.09
CA ILE A 1001 -27.07 14.11 3.74
C ILE A 1001 -27.78 13.05 4.60
N TYR A 1002 -27.92 13.29 5.91
CA TYR A 1002 -28.67 12.41 6.79
C TYR A 1002 -30.17 12.36 6.41
N ASP A 1003 -30.78 13.51 6.13
CA ASP A 1003 -32.22 13.58 5.83
C ASP A 1003 -32.59 12.90 4.50
N VAL A 1004 -31.70 12.92 3.50
CA VAL A 1004 -31.88 12.17 2.25
C VAL A 1004 -31.79 10.66 2.48
N ILE A 1005 -30.85 10.21 3.34
CA ILE A 1005 -30.65 8.79 3.65
C ILE A 1005 -31.80 8.25 4.52
N ASP A 1006 -32.27 9.03 5.51
CA ASP A 1006 -33.45 8.67 6.30
C ASP A 1006 -34.71 8.55 5.42
N MET A 1007 -34.93 9.49 4.49
CA MET A 1007 -36.04 9.39 3.54
C MET A 1007 -35.93 8.14 2.64
N TYR A 1008 -34.73 7.79 2.16
CA TYR A 1008 -34.52 6.55 1.41
C TYR A 1008 -34.89 5.32 2.25
N LEU A 1009 -34.42 5.24 3.50
CA LEU A 1009 -34.71 4.13 4.41
C LEU A 1009 -36.22 4.03 4.74
N GLN A 1010 -36.92 5.15 4.88
CA GLN A 1010 -38.37 5.17 5.10
C GLN A 1010 -39.16 4.73 3.85
N MET A 1011 -38.72 5.12 2.65
CA MET A 1011 -39.38 4.71 1.40
C MET A 1011 -39.29 3.20 1.18
N ASN A 1012 -38.10 2.60 1.35
CA ASN A 1012 -37.94 1.14 1.19
C ASN A 1012 -38.72 0.33 2.25
N LYS A 1013 -38.83 0.83 3.50
CA LYS A 1013 -39.65 0.19 4.54
C LYS A 1013 -41.15 0.16 4.15
N ALA A 1014 -41.65 1.20 3.50
CA ALA A 1014 -43.06 1.28 3.07
C ALA A 1014 -43.39 0.36 1.88
N ASP A 1015 -42.43 0.13 0.98
CA ASP A 1015 -42.60 -0.83 -0.12
C ASP A 1015 -42.56 -2.29 0.40
N ASP A 1016 -41.73 -2.61 1.40
CA ASP A 1016 -41.68 -3.96 2.01
C ASP A 1016 -42.96 -4.26 2.84
N ASP A 1017 -43.45 -3.28 3.61
CA ASP A 1017 -44.74 -3.36 4.34
C ASP A 1017 -45.98 -3.42 3.43
N THR A 1018 -45.85 -3.20 2.11
CA THR A 1018 -46.95 -3.38 1.14
C THR A 1018 -46.85 -4.66 0.30
N PHE A 1019 -45.86 -5.52 0.57
CA PHE A 1019 -45.74 -6.87 0.02
C PHE A 1019 -46.12 -8.00 1.01
N GLN A 1020 -46.50 -7.67 2.26
CA GLN A 1020 -47.05 -8.61 3.27
C GLN A 1020 -48.60 -8.60 3.33
#